data_AF-A0A9D7RBI4-F1
#
_entry.id   AF-A0A9D7RBI4-F1
#
_cell.length_a   1.000
_cell.length_b   1.000
_cell.length_c   1.000
_cell.angle_alpha   90.00
_cell.angle_beta   90.00
_cell.angle_gamma   90.00
#
_symmetry.space_group_name_H-M   'P 1'
#
loop_
_entity.id
_entity.type
_entity.pdbx_description
1 polymer ?
#
loop_
_entity_poly.entity_id
_entity_poly.type
_entity_poly.pdbx_seq_one_letter_code
_entity_poly.pdbx_strand_id
1 'polypeptide(L)'
;MFRMTAIIAGVVLLFAPLSTVQGQGSVPRSPAQIFAASCSTCHGSDGLGGHASWVDSRVVAPRIARGLGALNPLLEARYGGAIRNGSWRGSGFTQAMPAFGREVLSDAELDGLVAWLLYRPPLGGSSATTGVPAPPRPAGREILVEILDEAPWYRDDGTDLADPFADRRRVVLAAGEYMKVVNRGRTWHTLSNPSLGVDTGFLGYAGNIPGQDVGYAYLEATALASGAHKYFCSMHPYMQLEIATPGTLVEGLTEVSKIPIARPTARGIGELWVGLQTWANVGGAPNGAAEVFRGADWTSTLIPRVGNNPHNGWVGTARDPQGQIRRVAVFANWHDASVTVIDAERKVALGDIRVGAANAHVMTAPLIASASTGADRWFVTVMGSNKLQELDPFADLQAGFPTLPALSQYDGANGRPAFSPHGLWFLDDGRHLVTANTYSGSASLYDIAQPWSDPATGYGGIGCEVANALSGGTLPLASSVFAQLGRPSSDAVVYTNNAGTHDISVYRASLAPAAKSLTRLLVPPPLGNAAGNLALMQMPMNAPVRWAHMPIQCAVSPPDAKAHGRYMVVCNKASMNVSIVALDSQGMPNAVYTFPAGLGCHGVSFGRKAILDATSGLNGKRIAYFAYVTNTFQDYVSVYDLELLESLRKLEARGQAPAEFLAGGSRELVFVAGHAPMQLLGVSSIVVPITVFSPDARGLVHVGDLPLTLPAQPGPSCYLEEHVWIELPGMGMTPLRMNLRANTGAMGLVATPLPPPWRG
;
A
#
# COMPACT_ATOMS: atom_id res chain seq x y z
N MET A 1 -31.11 69.70 -5.72
CA MET A 1 -31.73 69.43 -7.04
C MET A 1 -30.60 69.54 -8.07
N PHE A 2 -30.07 68.52 -8.76
CA PHE A 2 -30.58 67.23 -9.24
C PHE A 2 -29.43 66.19 -9.30
N ARG A 3 -29.78 64.93 -8.98
CA ARG A 3 -29.22 63.62 -9.42
C ARG A 3 -27.71 63.34 -9.34
N MET A 4 -27.31 62.53 -8.34
CA MET A 4 -26.14 61.65 -8.41
C MET A 4 -26.60 60.23 -8.78
N THR A 5 -26.06 59.74 -9.89
CA THR A 5 -26.27 58.39 -10.43
C THR A 5 -25.30 57.42 -9.77
N ALA A 6 -25.81 56.33 -9.20
CA ALA A 6 -25.01 55.23 -8.67
C ALA A 6 -24.37 54.44 -9.82
N ILE A 7 -23.05 54.22 -9.75
CA ILE A 7 -22.34 53.26 -10.59
C ILE A 7 -22.16 51.98 -9.77
N ILE A 8 -22.87 50.94 -10.19
CA ILE A 8 -22.68 49.55 -9.76
C ILE A 8 -21.44 49.03 -10.49
N ALA A 9 -20.32 48.88 -9.79
CA ALA A 9 -19.16 48.15 -10.29
C ALA A 9 -19.35 46.66 -9.97
N GLY A 10 -19.83 45.91 -10.96
CA GLY A 10 -19.85 44.45 -10.92
C GLY A 10 -18.42 43.91 -11.04
N VAL A 11 -17.92 43.31 -9.96
CA VAL A 11 -16.74 42.44 -10.02
C VAL A 11 -17.17 41.15 -10.71
N VAL A 12 -16.81 41.01 -11.97
CA VAL A 12 -16.86 39.73 -12.69
C VAL A 12 -15.76 38.84 -12.10
N LEU A 13 -16.14 38.02 -11.12
CA LEU A 13 -15.36 36.85 -10.71
C LEU A 13 -15.30 35.89 -11.91
N LEU A 14 -14.20 35.95 -12.66
CA LEU A 14 -13.82 34.91 -13.59
C LEU A 14 -13.48 33.65 -12.78
N PHE A 15 -14.50 32.83 -12.52
CA PHE A 15 -14.31 31.44 -12.14
C PHE A 15 -13.63 30.72 -13.31
N ALA A 16 -12.32 30.50 -13.21
CA ALA A 16 -11.70 29.46 -14.00
C ALA A 16 -12.34 28.12 -13.57
N PRO A 17 -12.88 27.32 -14.49
CA PRO A 17 -13.40 26.01 -14.13
C PRO A 17 -12.24 25.19 -13.55
N LEU A 18 -12.44 24.71 -12.33
CA LEU A 18 -11.66 23.61 -11.77
C LEU A 18 -11.77 22.46 -12.76
N SER A 19 -10.74 22.27 -13.58
CA SER A 19 -10.58 21.06 -14.34
C SER A 19 -10.41 19.92 -13.35
N THR A 20 -11.48 19.18 -13.11
CA THR A 20 -11.36 17.79 -12.76
C THR A 20 -10.40 17.18 -13.78
N VAL A 21 -9.33 16.55 -13.31
CA VAL A 21 -8.61 15.58 -14.13
C VAL A 21 -9.61 14.43 -14.30
N GLN A 22 -10.56 14.58 -15.23
CA GLN A 22 -11.06 13.44 -15.96
C GLN A 22 -9.82 12.86 -16.62
N GLY A 23 -9.38 11.69 -16.13
CA GLY A 23 -8.32 10.93 -16.79
C GLY A 23 -8.66 10.90 -18.28
N GLN A 24 -7.66 11.12 -19.14
CA GLN A 24 -7.82 10.72 -20.52
C GLN A 24 -8.34 9.28 -20.47
N GLY A 25 -9.57 9.08 -20.96
CA GLY A 25 -10.23 7.80 -20.83
C GLY A 25 -9.32 6.74 -21.42
N SER A 26 -8.91 5.78 -20.60
CA SER A 26 -8.13 4.64 -21.10
C SER A 26 -8.89 4.05 -22.28
N VAL A 27 -8.16 3.70 -23.34
CA VAL A 27 -8.78 3.05 -24.51
C VAL A 27 -9.44 1.76 -23.99
N PRO A 28 -10.77 1.59 -24.15
CA PRO A 28 -11.44 0.41 -23.62
C PRO A 28 -10.82 -0.86 -24.17
N ARG A 29 -10.50 -1.81 -23.28
CA ARG A 29 -9.89 -3.07 -23.70
C ARG A 29 -10.95 -3.95 -24.34
N SER A 30 -10.55 -4.71 -25.36
CA SER A 30 -11.43 -5.70 -25.96
C SER A 30 -11.68 -6.87 -24.99
N PRO A 31 -12.84 -7.54 -25.05
CA PRO A 31 -13.12 -8.72 -24.24
C PRO A 31 -12.04 -9.80 -24.28
N ALA A 32 -11.41 -10.03 -25.45
CA ALA A 32 -10.36 -11.02 -25.62
C ALA A 32 -9.07 -10.64 -24.86
N GLN A 33 -8.71 -9.34 -24.84
CA GLN A 33 -7.57 -8.84 -24.06
C GLN A 33 -7.82 -9.00 -22.56
N ILE A 34 -9.01 -8.62 -22.08
CA ILE A 34 -9.38 -8.73 -20.67
C ILE A 34 -9.36 -10.20 -20.24
N PHE A 35 -9.92 -11.10 -21.05
CA PHE A 35 -9.91 -12.53 -20.78
C PHE A 35 -8.48 -13.10 -20.74
N ALA A 36 -7.63 -12.78 -21.73
CA ALA A 36 -6.27 -13.28 -21.79
C ALA A 36 -5.41 -12.84 -20.59
N ALA A 37 -5.55 -11.59 -20.15
CA ALA A 37 -4.85 -11.06 -18.99
C ALA A 37 -5.38 -11.67 -17.68
N SER A 38 -6.70 -11.60 -17.46
CA SER A 38 -7.29 -11.82 -16.15
C SER A 38 -7.95 -13.19 -15.97
N CYS A 39 -8.75 -13.66 -16.92
CA CYS A 39 -9.60 -14.84 -16.69
C CYS A 39 -8.91 -16.16 -17.09
N SER A 40 -8.09 -16.14 -18.12
CA SER A 40 -7.52 -17.32 -18.78
C SER A 40 -6.65 -18.18 -17.86
N THR A 41 -5.96 -17.55 -16.94
CA THR A 41 -5.00 -18.16 -16.02
C THR A 41 -5.68 -19.09 -15.00
N CYS A 42 -6.97 -18.88 -14.71
CA CYS A 42 -7.79 -19.83 -13.94
C CYS A 42 -8.61 -20.72 -14.86
N HIS A 43 -9.21 -20.16 -15.90
CA HIS A 43 -10.23 -20.83 -16.71
C HIS A 43 -9.69 -21.50 -18.00
N GLY A 44 -8.37 -21.51 -18.19
CA GLY A 44 -7.72 -21.93 -19.43
C GLY A 44 -7.70 -20.83 -20.49
N SER A 45 -6.77 -20.90 -21.45
CA SER A 45 -6.65 -19.98 -22.59
C SER A 45 -7.89 -19.98 -23.49
N ASP A 46 -8.75 -20.99 -23.35
CA ASP A 46 -9.96 -21.22 -24.11
C ASP A 46 -11.25 -21.07 -23.26
N GLY A 47 -11.14 -20.85 -21.95
CA GLY A 47 -12.28 -20.67 -21.05
C GLY A 47 -13.07 -21.94 -20.76
N LEU A 48 -12.52 -23.12 -21.06
CA LEU A 48 -13.15 -24.42 -20.82
C LEU A 48 -13.06 -24.88 -19.35
N GLY A 49 -12.20 -24.28 -18.54
CA GLY A 49 -11.99 -24.63 -17.13
C GLY A 49 -11.32 -25.99 -16.95
N GLY A 50 -11.47 -26.59 -15.76
CA GLY A 50 -10.86 -27.88 -15.41
C GLY A 50 -9.49 -27.78 -14.75
N HIS A 51 -9.02 -26.56 -14.47
CA HIS A 51 -7.72 -26.29 -13.85
C HIS A 51 -7.90 -25.80 -12.41
N ALA A 52 -6.94 -26.11 -11.54
CA ALA A 52 -6.92 -25.57 -10.18
C ALA A 52 -6.62 -24.06 -10.22
N SER A 53 -7.25 -23.29 -9.32
CA SER A 53 -6.84 -21.90 -9.08
C SER A 53 -5.45 -21.88 -8.42
N TRP A 54 -4.57 -20.97 -8.84
CA TRP A 54 -3.28 -20.81 -8.13
C TRP A 54 -3.45 -20.15 -6.77
N VAL A 55 -4.53 -19.38 -6.58
CA VAL A 55 -4.85 -18.73 -5.30
C VAL A 55 -5.34 -19.77 -4.29
N ASP A 56 -6.19 -20.70 -4.73
CA ASP A 56 -6.65 -21.84 -3.94
C ASP A 56 -6.77 -23.10 -4.80
N SER A 57 -5.78 -23.99 -4.70
CA SER A 57 -5.66 -25.18 -5.54
C SER A 57 -6.72 -26.25 -5.26
N ARG A 58 -7.52 -26.10 -4.20
CA ARG A 58 -8.64 -27.00 -3.90
C ARG A 58 -9.86 -26.70 -4.77
N VAL A 59 -9.90 -25.50 -5.35
CA VAL A 59 -11.00 -25.06 -6.20
C VAL A 59 -10.62 -25.24 -7.66
N VAL A 60 -11.38 -26.09 -8.35
CA VAL A 60 -11.27 -26.28 -9.79
C VAL A 60 -12.12 -25.25 -10.52
N ALA A 61 -11.50 -24.49 -11.40
CA ALA A 61 -12.13 -23.47 -12.18
C ALA A 61 -13.15 -24.08 -13.15
N PRO A 62 -14.37 -23.53 -13.23
CA PRO A 62 -15.43 -24.01 -14.10
C PRO A 62 -15.27 -23.52 -15.54
N ARG A 63 -15.98 -24.18 -16.47
CA ARG A 63 -16.22 -23.65 -17.81
C ARG A 63 -17.01 -22.35 -17.78
N ILE A 64 -16.47 -21.31 -18.41
CA ILE A 64 -17.09 -19.98 -18.56
C ILE A 64 -17.38 -19.60 -20.01
N ALA A 65 -16.76 -20.25 -21.00
CA ALA A 65 -17.09 -20.11 -22.42
C ALA A 65 -18.36 -20.90 -22.78
N ARG A 66 -19.52 -20.24 -22.95
CA ARG A 66 -20.83 -20.92 -23.08
C ARG A 66 -21.34 -21.09 -24.50
N GLY A 67 -21.25 -20.08 -25.37
CA GLY A 67 -21.75 -20.16 -26.76
C GLY A 67 -23.27 -20.30 -26.88
N LEU A 68 -24.03 -19.57 -26.04
CA LEU A 68 -25.48 -19.51 -26.07
C LEU A 68 -25.99 -18.89 -27.38
N GLY A 69 -27.09 -19.44 -27.89
CA GLY A 69 -27.73 -18.97 -29.14
C GLY A 69 -28.73 -17.84 -28.98
N ALA A 70 -29.02 -17.39 -27.75
CA ALA A 70 -29.96 -16.32 -27.47
C ALA A 70 -29.60 -15.62 -26.15
N LEU A 71 -30.01 -14.36 -26.02
CA LEU A 71 -29.79 -13.54 -24.82
C LEU A 71 -30.37 -14.19 -23.56
N ASN A 72 -29.63 -14.08 -22.45
CA ASN A 72 -30.02 -14.58 -21.14
C ASN A 72 -29.64 -13.55 -20.06
N PRO A 73 -30.51 -12.54 -19.82
CA PRO A 73 -30.22 -11.45 -18.88
C PRO A 73 -29.94 -11.92 -17.44
N LEU A 74 -30.57 -13.02 -17.01
CA LEU A 74 -30.31 -13.59 -15.68
C LEU A 74 -28.87 -14.12 -15.56
N LEU A 75 -28.38 -14.80 -16.60
CA LEU A 75 -27.03 -15.33 -16.59
C LEU A 75 -25.98 -14.23 -16.77
N GLU A 76 -26.29 -13.21 -17.59
CA GLU A 76 -25.46 -12.01 -17.72
C GLU A 76 -25.26 -11.33 -16.37
N ALA A 77 -26.36 -11.06 -15.64
CA ALA A 77 -26.31 -10.46 -14.31
C ALA A 77 -25.50 -11.31 -13.31
N ARG A 78 -25.61 -12.65 -13.39
CA ARG A 78 -24.84 -13.56 -12.53
C ARG A 78 -23.35 -13.53 -12.85
N TYR A 79 -22.95 -13.51 -14.13
CA TYR A 79 -21.54 -13.41 -14.52
C TYR A 79 -20.97 -12.05 -14.15
N GLY A 80 -21.70 -10.97 -14.44
CA GLY A 80 -21.33 -9.61 -14.04
C GLY A 80 -21.12 -9.50 -12.54
N GLY A 81 -22.08 -10.00 -11.75
CA GLY A 81 -21.98 -10.03 -10.29
C GLY A 81 -20.82 -10.89 -9.77
N ALA A 82 -20.56 -12.04 -10.38
CA ALA A 82 -19.45 -12.92 -10.01
C ALA A 82 -18.08 -12.25 -10.24
N ILE A 83 -17.87 -11.65 -11.42
CA ILE A 83 -16.63 -10.96 -11.79
C ILE A 83 -16.41 -9.73 -10.91
N ARG A 84 -17.46 -8.91 -10.71
CA ARG A 84 -17.38 -7.69 -9.91
C ARG A 84 -17.00 -7.96 -8.44
N ASN A 85 -17.41 -9.12 -7.90
CA ASN A 85 -17.36 -9.38 -6.46
C ASN A 85 -16.53 -10.60 -6.03
N GLY A 86 -15.99 -11.37 -6.97
CA GLY A 86 -15.24 -12.59 -6.66
C GLY A 86 -16.08 -13.67 -5.95
N SER A 87 -17.21 -14.03 -6.56
CA SER A 87 -18.15 -15.05 -6.05
C SER A 87 -18.44 -16.12 -7.12
N TRP A 88 -18.61 -17.37 -6.68
CA TRP A 88 -18.98 -18.49 -7.54
C TRP A 88 -20.40 -18.98 -7.23
N ARG A 89 -21.20 -19.29 -8.28
CA ARG A 89 -22.52 -19.98 -8.20
C ARG A 89 -23.58 -19.34 -7.30
N GLY A 90 -23.46 -18.07 -6.96
CA GLY A 90 -24.36 -17.45 -5.99
C GLY A 90 -24.14 -17.96 -4.57
N SER A 91 -23.23 -18.92 -4.34
CA SER A 91 -22.62 -19.06 -3.01
C SER A 91 -21.84 -17.80 -2.70
N GLY A 92 -21.73 -17.44 -1.42
CA GLY A 92 -20.94 -16.30 -0.98
C GLY A 92 -19.47 -16.36 -1.45
N PHE A 93 -18.62 -15.60 -0.79
CA PHE A 93 -17.22 -15.41 -1.19
C PHE A 93 -16.47 -16.72 -1.46
N THR A 94 -15.61 -16.70 -2.48
CA THR A 94 -14.56 -17.70 -2.63
C THR A 94 -13.20 -17.04 -2.52
N GLN A 95 -12.24 -17.68 -1.86
CA GLN A 95 -10.84 -17.23 -1.84
C GLN A 95 -10.18 -17.40 -3.21
N ALA A 96 -10.67 -18.36 -4.01
CA ALA A 96 -10.14 -18.71 -5.32
C ALA A 96 -10.42 -17.68 -6.43
N MET A 97 -11.49 -16.89 -6.32
CA MET A 97 -11.90 -15.91 -7.33
C MET A 97 -11.68 -14.47 -6.83
N PRO A 98 -10.83 -13.67 -7.51
CA PRO A 98 -10.65 -12.26 -7.18
C PRO A 98 -11.89 -11.44 -7.55
N ALA A 99 -12.01 -10.25 -6.98
CA ALA A 99 -13.00 -9.26 -7.40
C ALA A 99 -12.36 -8.28 -8.39
N PHE A 100 -13.13 -7.82 -9.38
CA PHE A 100 -12.71 -6.78 -10.32
C PHE A 100 -13.61 -5.55 -10.15
N GLY A 101 -13.16 -4.58 -9.35
CA GLY A 101 -13.87 -3.32 -9.12
C GLY A 101 -14.09 -2.48 -10.39
N ARG A 102 -14.92 -1.44 -10.30
CA ARG A 102 -15.21 -0.53 -11.44
C ARG A 102 -13.96 0.20 -11.91
N GLU A 103 -13.01 0.35 -11.02
CA GLU A 103 -11.71 0.98 -11.18
C GLU A 103 -10.73 0.12 -11.98
N VAL A 104 -10.93 -1.21 -11.98
CA VAL A 104 -10.13 -2.18 -12.75
C VAL A 104 -10.82 -2.55 -14.05
N LEU A 105 -12.15 -2.69 -14.02
CA LEU A 105 -12.97 -3.10 -15.16
C LEU A 105 -14.21 -2.21 -15.22
N SER A 106 -14.30 -1.34 -16.23
CA SER A 106 -15.48 -0.47 -16.40
C SER A 106 -16.75 -1.30 -16.64
N ASP A 107 -17.93 -0.71 -16.43
CA ASP A 107 -19.20 -1.42 -16.69
C ASP A 107 -19.33 -1.82 -18.17
N ALA A 108 -18.92 -0.96 -19.10
CA ALA A 108 -18.95 -1.27 -20.53
C ALA A 108 -18.01 -2.42 -20.91
N GLU A 109 -16.80 -2.46 -20.34
CA GLU A 109 -15.88 -3.58 -20.54
C GLU A 109 -16.41 -4.88 -19.92
N LEU A 110 -17.05 -4.80 -18.74
CA LEU A 110 -17.66 -5.95 -18.09
C LEU A 110 -18.82 -6.51 -18.93
N ASP A 111 -19.73 -5.65 -19.38
CA ASP A 111 -20.87 -6.05 -20.22
C ASP A 111 -20.37 -6.68 -21.53
N GLY A 112 -19.36 -6.07 -22.17
CA GLY A 112 -18.71 -6.61 -23.36
C GLY A 112 -18.05 -7.98 -23.11
N LEU A 113 -17.36 -8.15 -21.98
CA LEU A 113 -16.74 -9.42 -21.58
C LEU A 113 -17.79 -10.51 -21.34
N VAL A 114 -18.86 -10.19 -20.60
CA VAL A 114 -19.94 -11.13 -20.29
C VAL A 114 -20.64 -11.57 -21.58
N ALA A 115 -21.02 -10.63 -22.44
CA ALA A 115 -21.62 -10.96 -23.74
C ALA A 115 -20.68 -11.83 -24.60
N TRP A 116 -19.39 -11.53 -24.61
CA TRP A 116 -18.38 -12.30 -25.33
C TRP A 116 -18.25 -13.74 -24.82
N LEU A 117 -18.17 -13.94 -23.51
CA LEU A 117 -18.10 -15.26 -22.88
C LEU A 117 -19.37 -16.10 -23.14
N LEU A 118 -20.53 -15.43 -23.12
CA LEU A 118 -21.81 -16.10 -23.25
C LEU A 118 -22.17 -16.41 -24.70
N TYR A 119 -21.87 -15.55 -25.67
CA TYR A 119 -22.46 -15.64 -27.02
C TYR A 119 -21.46 -15.81 -28.18
N ARG A 120 -20.16 -15.54 -28.00
CA ARG A 120 -19.18 -15.60 -29.10
C ARG A 120 -18.56 -16.99 -29.39
N PRO A 121 -18.34 -17.89 -28.41
CA PRO A 121 -17.96 -19.27 -28.72
C PRO A 121 -18.97 -19.90 -29.70
N PRO A 122 -18.58 -20.83 -30.59
CA PRO A 122 -19.44 -21.26 -31.68
C PRO A 122 -20.82 -21.74 -31.20
N LEU A 123 -21.85 -21.29 -31.91
CA LEU A 123 -23.26 -21.47 -31.60
C LEU A 123 -23.66 -22.95 -31.64
N GLY A 124 -24.52 -23.36 -30.71
CA GLY A 124 -25.46 -24.46 -30.97
C GLY A 124 -24.92 -25.88 -30.83
N GLY A 125 -24.04 -26.15 -29.86
CA GLY A 125 -23.84 -27.53 -29.46
C GLY A 125 -22.75 -27.74 -28.44
N SER A 126 -22.98 -28.70 -27.57
CA SER A 126 -22.03 -29.37 -26.69
C SER A 126 -20.83 -29.98 -27.44
N SER A 127 -20.03 -29.18 -28.16
CA SER A 127 -18.64 -29.54 -28.40
C SER A 127 -17.87 -29.21 -27.13
N ALA A 128 -17.31 -30.24 -26.51
CA ALA A 128 -16.46 -30.12 -25.33
C ALA A 128 -15.10 -29.46 -25.62
N THR A 129 -14.83 -29.03 -26.87
CA THR A 129 -13.48 -28.67 -27.35
C THR A 129 -13.34 -27.26 -27.89
N THR A 130 -14.42 -26.49 -28.05
CA THR A 130 -14.34 -25.16 -28.68
C THR A 130 -14.57 -24.05 -27.65
N GLY A 131 -13.48 -23.38 -27.29
CA GLY A 131 -13.46 -22.27 -26.34
C GLY A 131 -13.53 -20.88 -26.99
N VAL A 132 -13.07 -19.87 -26.25
CA VAL A 132 -12.95 -18.49 -26.74
C VAL A 132 -11.67 -18.26 -27.55
N PRO A 133 -11.68 -17.36 -28.55
CA PRO A 133 -10.47 -17.04 -29.32
C PRO A 133 -9.50 -16.17 -28.50
N ALA A 134 -8.20 -16.39 -28.70
CA ALA A 134 -7.15 -15.52 -28.18
C ALA A 134 -7.22 -14.12 -28.82
N PRO A 135 -6.72 -13.06 -28.14
CA PRO A 135 -6.53 -11.76 -28.75
C PRO A 135 -5.55 -11.85 -29.93
N PRO A 136 -5.76 -11.08 -31.02
CA PRO A 136 -4.84 -11.06 -32.15
C PRO A 136 -3.46 -10.55 -31.72
N ARG A 137 -2.41 -11.21 -32.19
CA ARG A 137 -1.02 -10.80 -31.98
C ARG A 137 -0.70 -9.58 -32.86
N PRO A 138 -0.06 -8.51 -32.32
CA PRO A 138 0.41 -7.39 -33.13
C PRO A 138 1.39 -7.81 -34.22
N ALA A 139 1.47 -7.02 -35.29
CA ALA A 139 2.48 -7.18 -36.31
C ALA A 139 3.82 -6.58 -35.86
N GLY A 140 4.93 -7.23 -36.20
CA GLY A 140 6.27 -6.75 -35.86
C GLY A 140 7.06 -7.76 -35.05
N ARG A 141 8.13 -7.27 -34.41
CA ARG A 141 8.98 -8.07 -33.52
C ARG A 141 8.51 -7.94 -32.07
N GLU A 142 8.41 -9.08 -31.39
CA GLU A 142 8.05 -9.15 -29.98
C GLU A 142 9.27 -8.84 -29.10
N ILE A 143 9.05 -7.99 -28.09
CA ILE A 143 9.90 -7.84 -26.91
C ILE A 143 9.12 -8.40 -25.72
N LEU A 144 9.70 -9.36 -25.00
CA LEU A 144 9.05 -9.98 -23.86
C LEU A 144 9.41 -9.24 -22.58
N VAL A 145 8.38 -8.82 -21.84
CA VAL A 145 8.51 -8.26 -20.49
C VAL A 145 7.88 -9.21 -19.50
N GLU A 146 8.68 -9.69 -18.56
CA GLU A 146 8.21 -10.55 -17.48
C GLU A 146 7.93 -9.74 -16.22
N ILE A 147 6.76 -9.95 -15.62
CA ILE A 147 6.44 -9.48 -14.27
C ILE A 147 6.73 -10.60 -13.27
N LEU A 148 7.42 -10.28 -12.18
CA LEU A 148 7.88 -11.20 -11.14
C LEU A 148 7.32 -10.76 -9.77
N ASP A 149 7.20 -11.69 -8.83
CA ASP A 149 6.89 -11.35 -7.43
C ASP A 149 8.12 -10.86 -6.65
N GLU A 150 9.30 -10.90 -7.26
CA GLU A 150 10.57 -10.55 -6.64
C GLU A 150 11.28 -9.47 -7.45
N ALA A 151 11.96 -8.56 -6.76
CA ALA A 151 12.79 -7.54 -7.40
C ALA A 151 13.81 -8.22 -8.36
N PRO A 152 14.07 -7.66 -9.56
CA PRO A 152 13.66 -6.35 -10.08
C PRO A 152 12.18 -6.19 -10.52
N TRP A 153 11.26 -7.11 -10.20
CA TRP A 153 9.80 -7.07 -10.38
C TRP A 153 9.30 -7.00 -11.82
N TYR A 154 9.94 -6.18 -12.65
CA TYR A 154 9.88 -6.28 -14.10
C TYR A 154 11.25 -6.65 -14.61
N ARG A 155 11.24 -7.48 -15.65
CA ARG A 155 12.44 -7.86 -16.35
C ARG A 155 12.13 -7.96 -17.84
N ASP A 156 12.81 -7.12 -18.61
CA ASP A 156 13.00 -7.35 -20.04
C ASP A 156 13.89 -8.59 -20.25
N ASP A 157 13.60 -9.34 -21.30
CA ASP A 157 14.30 -10.58 -21.65
C ASP A 157 15.68 -10.34 -22.30
N GLY A 158 16.05 -9.08 -22.55
CA GLY A 158 17.30 -8.64 -23.15
C GLY A 158 17.30 -8.76 -24.66
N THR A 159 16.15 -8.97 -25.29
CA THR A 159 16.06 -9.06 -26.75
C THR A 159 15.99 -7.69 -27.41
N ASP A 160 15.68 -6.62 -26.68
CA ASP A 160 15.76 -5.26 -27.17
C ASP A 160 17.24 -4.81 -27.28
N LEU A 161 17.77 -4.77 -28.51
CA LEU A 161 19.17 -4.38 -28.75
C LEU A 161 19.39 -2.85 -28.62
N ALA A 162 18.39 -2.12 -28.11
CA ALA A 162 18.32 -0.67 -28.18
C ALA A 162 18.61 0.04 -26.85
N ASP A 163 18.70 -0.67 -25.71
CA ASP A 163 19.06 -0.04 -24.44
C ASP A 163 20.58 0.23 -24.34
N PRO A 164 21.03 1.50 -24.33
CA PRO A 164 22.45 1.84 -24.22
C PRO A 164 23.08 1.47 -22.86
N PHE A 165 22.27 1.15 -21.84
CA PHE A 165 22.77 0.79 -20.49
C PHE A 165 22.62 -0.69 -20.14
N ALA A 166 21.97 -1.48 -21.01
CA ALA A 166 21.66 -2.89 -20.77
C ALA A 166 20.95 -3.15 -19.41
N ASP A 167 20.08 -2.24 -18.99
CA ASP A 167 19.28 -2.33 -17.78
C ASP A 167 17.95 -3.04 -18.06
N ARG A 168 17.84 -4.27 -17.56
CA ARG A 168 16.64 -5.10 -17.73
C ARG A 168 15.37 -4.55 -17.08
N ARG A 169 15.43 -3.43 -16.35
CA ARG A 169 14.27 -2.71 -15.78
C ARG A 169 13.78 -1.59 -16.70
N ARG A 170 14.31 -1.54 -17.90
CA ARG A 170 13.94 -0.63 -18.96
C ARG A 170 13.67 -1.42 -20.22
N VAL A 171 12.74 -0.93 -21.02
CA VAL A 171 12.47 -1.43 -22.37
C VAL A 171 12.69 -0.27 -23.32
N VAL A 172 13.54 -0.44 -24.32
CA VAL A 172 13.73 0.55 -25.38
C VAL A 172 13.25 -0.06 -26.70
N LEU A 173 12.08 0.35 -27.15
CA LEU A 173 11.48 -0.18 -28.37
C LEU A 173 12.09 0.47 -29.62
N ALA A 174 12.40 -0.34 -30.63
CA ALA A 174 12.70 0.10 -31.99
C ALA A 174 11.44 0.18 -32.86
N ALA A 175 11.54 0.83 -34.02
CA ALA A 175 10.43 0.90 -34.96
C ALA A 175 10.03 -0.51 -35.44
N GLY A 176 8.73 -0.83 -35.35
CA GLY A 176 8.21 -2.16 -35.68
C GLY A 176 8.34 -3.21 -34.57
N GLU A 177 8.72 -2.79 -33.36
CA GLU A 177 8.68 -3.63 -32.16
C GLU A 177 7.40 -3.37 -31.34
N TYR A 178 6.93 -4.41 -30.66
CA TYR A 178 5.82 -4.35 -29.71
C TYR A 178 6.15 -5.21 -28.49
N MET A 179 5.45 -4.97 -27.38
CA MET A 179 5.66 -5.70 -26.14
C MET A 179 4.63 -6.81 -25.93
N LYS A 180 5.08 -7.98 -25.49
CA LYS A 180 4.26 -8.97 -24.80
C LYS A 180 4.62 -8.94 -23.32
N VAL A 181 3.66 -8.55 -22.48
CA VAL A 181 3.81 -8.54 -21.03
C VAL A 181 3.25 -9.83 -20.47
N VAL A 182 4.05 -10.57 -19.72
CA VAL A 182 3.67 -11.87 -19.14
C VAL A 182 3.91 -11.85 -17.65
N ASN A 183 2.90 -12.22 -16.85
CA ASN A 183 3.08 -12.33 -15.42
C ASN A 183 3.60 -13.71 -15.01
N ARG A 184 4.85 -13.80 -14.58
CA ARG A 184 5.47 -15.00 -14.02
C ARG A 184 5.37 -15.07 -12.49
N GLY A 185 4.93 -14.00 -11.84
CA GLY A 185 4.57 -13.97 -10.43
C GLY A 185 3.29 -14.76 -10.14
N ARG A 186 3.23 -15.35 -8.95
CA ARG A 186 2.09 -16.06 -8.35
C ARG A 186 1.09 -15.10 -7.67
N THR A 187 1.16 -13.81 -7.95
CA THR A 187 0.12 -12.82 -7.63
C THR A 187 -0.41 -12.08 -8.85
N TRP A 188 -1.45 -11.27 -8.66
CA TRP A 188 -1.95 -10.40 -9.71
C TRP A 188 -1.09 -9.16 -9.83
N HIS A 189 -0.71 -8.83 -11.06
CA HIS A 189 0.07 -7.63 -11.37
C HIS A 189 -0.53 -6.86 -12.52
N THR A 190 -0.14 -5.62 -12.70
CA THR A 190 -0.47 -4.84 -13.89
C THR A 190 0.79 -4.28 -14.53
N LEU A 191 0.65 -3.71 -15.72
CA LEU A 191 1.56 -2.72 -16.26
C LEU A 191 0.70 -1.52 -16.65
N SER A 192 0.79 -0.45 -15.87
CA SER A 192 -0.13 0.67 -15.96
C SER A 192 0.62 2.00 -15.95
N ASN A 193 0.10 2.95 -16.72
CA ASN A 193 0.33 4.37 -16.56
C ASN A 193 -1.00 5.10 -16.87
N PRO A 194 -1.87 5.29 -15.85
CA PRO A 194 -3.18 5.87 -16.05
C PRO A 194 -3.17 7.32 -16.56
N SER A 195 -2.13 8.11 -16.25
CA SER A 195 -2.03 9.49 -16.75
C SER A 195 -1.76 9.56 -18.24
N LEU A 196 -1.21 8.48 -18.82
CA LEU A 196 -1.00 8.30 -20.26
C LEU A 196 -2.07 7.38 -20.90
N GLY A 197 -3.11 7.00 -20.15
CA GLY A 197 -4.22 6.18 -20.65
C GLY A 197 -3.89 4.69 -20.84
N VAL A 198 -2.77 4.20 -20.31
CA VAL A 198 -2.34 2.80 -20.45
C VAL A 198 -2.66 2.02 -19.18
N ASP A 199 -3.39 0.91 -19.32
CA ASP A 199 -3.58 -0.05 -18.23
C ASP A 199 -3.87 -1.45 -18.79
N THR A 200 -3.04 -2.42 -18.46
CA THR A 200 -3.28 -3.82 -18.83
C THR A 200 -4.42 -4.46 -18.02
N GLY A 201 -4.82 -3.87 -16.90
CA GLY A 201 -5.58 -4.56 -15.86
C GLY A 201 -4.76 -5.65 -15.18
N PHE A 202 -5.41 -6.46 -14.35
CA PHE A 202 -4.72 -7.55 -13.64
C PHE A 202 -4.37 -8.70 -14.58
N LEU A 203 -3.08 -8.96 -14.73
CA LEU A 203 -2.49 -10.17 -15.28
C LEU A 203 -2.31 -11.18 -14.15
N GLY A 204 -2.83 -12.39 -14.32
CA GLY A 204 -2.58 -13.46 -13.34
C GLY A 204 -1.46 -14.39 -13.75
N TYR A 205 -1.21 -15.41 -12.94
CA TYR A 205 0.00 -16.22 -13.05
C TYR A 205 0.03 -17.05 -14.35
N ALA A 206 0.92 -16.67 -15.27
CA ALA A 206 1.09 -17.34 -16.56
C ALA A 206 1.56 -18.79 -16.43
N GLY A 207 2.23 -19.13 -15.32
CA GLY A 207 2.70 -20.50 -15.06
C GLY A 207 1.68 -21.40 -14.37
N ASN A 208 0.43 -20.96 -14.14
CA ASN A 208 -0.57 -21.79 -13.45
C ASN A 208 -1.00 -23.01 -14.27
N ILE A 209 -1.13 -22.85 -15.58
CA ILE A 209 -1.64 -23.88 -16.49
C ILE A 209 -0.53 -24.25 -17.48
N PRO A 210 0.28 -25.29 -17.19
CA PRO A 210 1.39 -25.67 -18.05
C PRO A 210 0.93 -25.95 -19.49
N GLY A 211 1.65 -25.38 -20.46
CA GLY A 211 1.39 -25.58 -21.89
C GLY A 211 0.29 -24.69 -22.49
N GLN A 212 -0.33 -23.80 -21.71
CA GLN A 212 -1.27 -22.80 -22.22
C GLN A 212 -0.68 -21.38 -22.10
N ASP A 213 -0.99 -20.53 -23.08
CA ASP A 213 -0.64 -19.11 -23.06
C ASP A 213 -1.73 -18.35 -22.30
N VAL A 214 -1.43 -17.97 -21.05
CA VAL A 214 -2.38 -17.32 -20.11
C VAL A 214 -1.67 -16.20 -19.36
N GLY A 215 -2.43 -15.26 -18.78
CA GLY A 215 -1.86 -14.23 -17.91
C GLY A 215 -0.93 -13.24 -18.64
N TYR A 216 -1.36 -12.74 -19.81
CA TYR A 216 -0.55 -11.85 -20.65
C TYR A 216 -1.35 -10.69 -21.26
N ALA A 217 -0.63 -9.67 -21.71
CA ALA A 217 -1.16 -8.54 -22.49
C ALA A 217 -0.19 -8.15 -23.62
N TYR A 218 -0.72 -7.63 -24.73
CA TYR A 218 0.08 -7.03 -25.81
C TYR A 218 -0.02 -5.50 -25.76
N LEU A 219 1.10 -4.81 -25.93
CA LEU A 219 1.18 -3.35 -26.03
C LEU A 219 1.99 -2.96 -27.26
N GLU A 220 1.35 -2.26 -28.20
CA GLU A 220 2.01 -1.71 -29.39
C GLU A 220 2.66 -0.36 -29.06
N ALA A 221 3.78 -0.03 -29.71
CA ALA A 221 4.44 1.26 -29.52
C ALA A 221 3.52 2.46 -29.82
N THR A 222 2.56 2.30 -30.73
CA THR A 222 1.54 3.31 -31.08
C THR A 222 0.50 3.55 -29.99
N ALA A 223 0.32 2.59 -29.08
CA ALA A 223 -0.55 2.71 -27.91
C ALA A 223 0.17 3.33 -26.70
N LEU A 224 1.48 3.57 -26.80
CA LEU A 224 2.29 4.20 -25.76
C LEU A 224 2.54 5.67 -26.12
N ALA A 225 2.68 6.52 -25.11
CA ALA A 225 3.04 7.91 -25.34
C ALA A 225 4.49 8.01 -25.82
N SER A 226 4.76 8.93 -26.76
CA SER A 226 6.12 9.22 -27.22
C SER A 226 7.01 9.67 -26.06
N GLY A 227 8.27 9.23 -26.05
CA GLY A 227 9.21 9.47 -24.96
C GLY A 227 9.49 8.23 -24.10
N ALA A 228 10.15 8.45 -22.97
CA ALA A 228 10.49 7.44 -21.98
C ALA A 228 9.73 7.75 -20.70
N HIS A 229 8.89 6.81 -20.27
CA HIS A 229 7.94 7.03 -19.19
C HIS A 229 7.95 5.85 -18.21
N LYS A 230 7.70 6.17 -16.94
CA LYS A 230 7.38 5.17 -15.91
C LYS A 230 6.10 4.42 -16.23
N TYR A 231 6.13 3.11 -16.06
CA TYR A 231 4.98 2.23 -15.90
C TYR A 231 5.13 1.47 -14.59
N PHE A 232 4.01 1.07 -13.99
CA PHE A 232 4.02 0.44 -12.67
C PHE A 232 2.89 -0.58 -12.49
N CYS A 233 3.01 -1.42 -11.45
CA CYS A 233 1.92 -2.28 -11.00
C CYS A 233 0.98 -1.43 -10.15
N SER A 234 -0.28 -1.26 -10.54
CA SER A 234 -1.23 -0.45 -9.80
C SER A 234 -1.63 -1.09 -8.45
N MET A 235 -1.45 -2.40 -8.28
CA MET A 235 -1.62 -3.10 -7.01
C MET A 235 -0.40 -2.96 -6.11
N HIS A 236 0.79 -2.84 -6.70
CA HIS A 236 2.07 -2.68 -6.02
C HIS A 236 2.81 -1.47 -6.61
N PRO A 237 2.43 -0.22 -6.29
CA PRO A 237 2.85 0.98 -7.02
C PRO A 237 4.37 1.25 -7.12
N TYR A 238 5.17 0.46 -6.40
CA TYR A 238 6.64 0.53 -6.37
C TYR A 238 7.32 -0.46 -7.30
N MET A 239 6.58 -1.43 -7.84
CA MET A 239 7.06 -2.19 -8.98
C MET A 239 7.02 -1.24 -10.17
N GLN A 240 8.19 -0.88 -10.71
CA GLN A 240 8.29 0.09 -11.78
C GLN A 240 9.19 -0.41 -12.90
N LEU A 241 8.86 0.03 -14.10
CA LEU A 241 9.58 -0.23 -15.35
C LEU A 241 9.60 1.08 -16.13
N GLU A 242 10.70 1.39 -16.80
CA GLU A 242 10.73 2.45 -17.79
C GLU A 242 10.48 1.88 -19.19
N ILE A 243 9.59 2.50 -19.96
CA ILE A 243 9.40 2.14 -21.36
C ILE A 243 9.69 3.36 -22.21
N ALA A 244 10.65 3.22 -23.13
CA ALA A 244 11.04 4.21 -24.11
C ALA A 244 10.54 3.79 -25.50
N THR A 245 9.79 4.69 -26.14
CA THR A 245 9.30 4.51 -27.51
C THR A 245 10.40 4.82 -28.55
N PRO A 246 10.24 4.35 -29.80
CA PRO A 246 11.29 4.46 -30.82
C PRO A 246 11.81 5.89 -31.04
N GLY A 247 13.14 6.02 -31.07
CA GLY A 247 13.82 7.31 -31.26
C GLY A 247 14.02 8.13 -29.98
N THR A 248 13.59 7.61 -28.83
CA THR A 248 13.77 8.28 -27.54
C THR A 248 15.17 8.03 -26.96
N LEU A 249 15.83 9.08 -26.49
CA LEU A 249 17.03 8.97 -25.66
C LEU A 249 16.65 8.71 -24.20
N VAL A 250 17.31 7.74 -23.58
CA VAL A 250 17.12 7.42 -22.16
C VAL A 250 18.28 7.95 -21.32
N GLU A 251 17.95 8.52 -20.16
CA GLU A 251 18.94 9.04 -19.22
C GLU A 251 19.55 7.93 -18.35
N GLY A 252 20.73 8.20 -17.79
CA GLY A 252 21.36 7.31 -16.80
C GLY A 252 20.65 7.38 -15.45
N LEU A 253 20.96 6.44 -14.55
CA LEU A 253 20.36 6.40 -13.22
C LEU A 253 21.26 7.04 -12.15
N THR A 254 20.63 7.57 -11.11
CA THR A 254 21.27 8.17 -9.93
C THR A 254 21.06 7.30 -8.70
N GLU A 255 22.14 6.97 -7.99
CA GLU A 255 22.06 6.31 -6.69
C GLU A 255 22.05 7.38 -5.58
N VAL A 256 21.15 7.24 -4.61
CA VAL A 256 21.07 8.15 -3.46
C VAL A 256 20.86 7.35 -2.19
N SER A 257 21.66 7.65 -1.16
CA SER A 257 21.55 7.00 0.14
C SER A 257 21.85 7.97 1.27
N LYS A 258 20.98 8.00 2.28
CA LYS A 258 21.29 8.74 3.51
C LYS A 258 22.39 8.00 4.27
N ILE A 259 23.32 8.75 4.85
CA ILE A 259 24.32 8.19 5.75
C ILE A 259 23.65 7.92 7.11
N PRO A 260 23.66 6.67 7.62
CA PRO A 260 23.03 6.34 8.89
C PRO A 260 23.74 7.01 10.06
N ILE A 261 22.98 7.41 11.08
CA ILE A 261 23.52 7.92 12.33
C ILE A 261 23.66 6.80 13.38
N ALA A 262 24.34 7.09 14.49
CA ALA A 262 24.52 6.12 15.56
C ALA A 262 23.19 5.64 16.14
N ARG A 263 23.17 4.46 16.77
CA ARG A 263 21.98 3.93 17.45
C ARG A 263 21.49 4.88 18.56
N PRO A 264 20.18 4.85 18.90
CA PRO A 264 19.67 5.63 20.02
C PRO A 264 20.37 5.29 21.33
N THR A 265 20.81 6.32 22.06
CA THR A 265 21.44 6.16 23.38
C THR A 265 20.43 5.76 24.45
N ALA A 266 19.20 6.27 24.35
CA ALA A 266 18.10 5.88 25.21
C ALA A 266 17.55 4.51 24.79
N ARG A 267 17.18 3.70 25.77
CA ARG A 267 16.65 2.34 25.57
C ARG A 267 15.15 2.38 25.28
N GLY A 268 14.66 1.44 24.47
CA GLY A 268 13.25 1.12 24.34
C GLY A 268 12.79 0.06 25.36
N ILE A 269 11.49 -0.21 25.39
CA ILE A 269 10.88 -1.30 26.16
C ILE A 269 10.33 -2.34 25.19
N GLY A 270 10.63 -3.61 25.45
CA GLY A 270 10.12 -4.77 24.70
C GLY A 270 10.88 -5.02 23.40
N GLU A 271 10.15 -5.25 22.30
CA GLU A 271 10.73 -5.68 21.02
C GLU A 271 10.16 -4.88 19.86
N LEU A 272 10.97 -4.63 18.84
CA LEU A 272 10.56 -4.07 17.56
C LEU A 272 10.70 -5.14 16.49
N TRP A 273 9.60 -5.49 15.83
CA TRP A 273 9.55 -6.48 14.75
C TRP A 273 9.48 -5.75 13.41
N VAL A 274 10.31 -6.15 12.45
CA VAL A 274 10.46 -5.50 11.15
C VAL A 274 10.35 -6.54 10.05
N GLY A 275 9.44 -6.35 9.09
CA GLY A 275 9.36 -7.16 7.87
C GLY A 275 10.39 -6.74 6.84
N LEU A 276 11.15 -7.70 6.31
CA LEU A 276 12.22 -7.52 5.34
C LEU A 276 11.77 -8.11 4.01
N GLN A 277 11.19 -7.26 3.16
CA GLN A 277 10.46 -7.67 1.97
C GLN A 277 11.35 -8.33 0.90
N THR A 278 12.55 -7.80 0.68
CA THR A 278 13.44 -8.24 -0.41
C THR A 278 14.59 -9.11 0.08
N TRP A 279 14.51 -9.59 1.33
CA TRP A 279 15.54 -10.42 1.92
C TRP A 279 15.75 -11.73 1.15
N ALA A 280 16.89 -11.86 0.48
CA ALA A 280 17.24 -13.05 -0.28
C ALA A 280 17.49 -14.26 0.64
N ASN A 281 16.55 -15.21 0.64
CA ASN A 281 16.72 -16.47 1.36
C ASN A 281 17.67 -17.42 0.61
N VAL A 282 18.45 -18.20 1.36
CA VAL A 282 19.34 -19.20 0.78
C VAL A 282 18.56 -20.35 0.12
N GLY A 283 19.12 -20.92 -0.94
CA GLY A 283 18.57 -22.13 -1.58
C GLY A 283 17.35 -21.90 -2.47
N GLY A 284 17.08 -20.67 -2.91
CA GLY A 284 15.98 -20.35 -3.82
C GLY A 284 14.59 -20.37 -3.17
N ALA A 285 14.52 -20.32 -1.83
CA ALA A 285 13.28 -20.04 -1.14
C ALA A 285 12.81 -18.61 -1.45
N PRO A 286 11.49 -18.33 -1.43
CA PRO A 286 10.96 -16.99 -1.72
C PRO A 286 11.63 -15.91 -0.86
N ASN A 287 11.79 -14.71 -1.41
CA ASN A 287 12.37 -13.60 -0.67
C ASN A 287 11.49 -13.19 0.51
N GLY A 288 12.07 -13.00 1.69
CA GLY A 288 11.33 -12.57 2.87
C GLY A 288 11.90 -13.03 4.20
N ALA A 289 12.04 -12.10 5.13
CA ALA A 289 12.43 -12.37 6.51
C ALA A 289 11.73 -11.40 7.47
N ALA A 290 11.84 -11.66 8.77
CA ALA A 290 11.55 -10.67 9.80
C ALA A 290 12.78 -10.49 10.68
N GLU A 291 13.03 -9.27 11.16
CA GLU A 291 14.09 -8.99 12.13
C GLU A 291 13.49 -8.38 13.39
N VAL A 292 13.96 -8.85 14.55
CA VAL A 292 13.44 -8.47 15.86
C VAL A 292 14.53 -7.80 16.66
N PHE A 293 14.38 -6.51 16.97
CA PHE A 293 15.27 -5.78 17.88
C PHE A 293 14.74 -5.83 19.30
N ARG A 294 15.60 -6.12 20.27
CA ARG A 294 15.32 -5.96 21.69
C ARG A 294 15.52 -4.49 22.09
N GLY A 295 14.47 -3.83 22.56
CA GLY A 295 14.53 -2.40 22.92
C GLY A 295 15.51 -2.08 24.06
N ALA A 296 15.84 -3.05 24.91
CA ALA A 296 16.72 -2.85 26.07
C ALA A 296 18.19 -2.57 25.70
N ASP A 297 18.67 -3.09 24.57
CA ASP A 297 20.08 -3.04 24.15
C ASP A 297 20.26 -2.88 22.63
N TRP A 298 19.17 -2.85 21.87
CA TRP A 298 19.14 -2.79 20.41
C TRP A 298 19.87 -3.96 19.72
N THR A 299 19.98 -5.11 20.38
CA THR A 299 20.42 -6.36 19.74
C THR A 299 19.30 -6.93 18.87
N SER A 300 19.64 -7.55 17.74
CA SER A 300 18.65 -8.08 16.79
C SER A 300 18.74 -9.61 16.62
N THR A 301 17.59 -10.19 16.23
CA THR A 301 17.45 -11.59 15.84
C THR A 301 16.74 -11.66 14.49
N LEU A 302 17.39 -12.25 13.48
CA LEU A 302 16.81 -12.51 12.17
C LEU A 302 15.99 -13.82 12.16
N ILE A 303 14.80 -13.76 11.60
CA ILE A 303 13.89 -14.86 11.34
C ILE A 303 13.80 -15.03 9.81
N PRO A 304 14.52 -15.99 9.21
CA PRO A 304 14.46 -16.20 7.77
C PRO A 304 13.16 -16.90 7.35
N ARG A 305 12.89 -16.92 6.04
CA ARG A 305 11.72 -17.59 5.42
C ARG A 305 10.38 -17.11 5.98
N VAL A 306 10.21 -15.79 6.05
CA VAL A 306 8.93 -15.18 6.43
C VAL A 306 8.20 -14.80 5.16
N GLY A 307 7.57 -15.79 4.52
CA GLY A 307 6.74 -15.60 3.33
C GLY A 307 7.47 -15.01 2.12
N ASN A 308 6.71 -14.72 1.07
CA ASN A 308 7.19 -13.97 -0.08
C ASN A 308 6.83 -12.48 0.10
N ASN A 309 7.84 -11.63 0.28
CA ASN A 309 7.67 -10.19 0.49
C ASN A 309 6.80 -9.83 1.72
N PRO A 310 7.26 -10.13 2.95
CA PRO A 310 6.53 -9.78 4.17
C PRO A 310 6.38 -8.27 4.27
N HIS A 311 5.12 -7.85 4.28
CA HIS A 311 4.74 -6.45 4.17
C HIS A 311 4.45 -5.87 5.55
N ASN A 312 3.22 -5.94 6.06
CA ASN A 312 2.88 -5.55 7.42
C ASN A 312 2.66 -6.75 8.32
N GLY A 313 3.09 -6.62 9.58
CA GLY A 313 2.94 -7.67 10.58
C GLY A 313 2.36 -7.16 11.89
N TRP A 314 1.78 -8.08 12.65
CA TRP A 314 1.24 -7.81 13.98
C TRP A 314 1.61 -8.94 14.94
N VAL A 315 1.72 -8.61 16.21
CA VAL A 315 2.03 -9.58 17.28
C VAL A 315 0.84 -9.66 18.22
N GLY A 316 0.39 -10.86 18.53
CA GLY A 316 -0.75 -11.09 19.40
C GLY A 316 -0.71 -12.50 19.97
N THR A 317 -1.87 -13.02 20.32
CA THR A 317 -2.04 -14.36 20.89
C THR A 317 -2.95 -15.22 20.03
N ALA A 318 -2.69 -16.53 20.01
CA ALA A 318 -3.53 -17.53 19.37
C ALA A 318 -3.54 -18.81 20.22
N ARG A 319 -4.61 -19.61 20.12
CA ARG A 319 -4.72 -20.88 20.84
C ARG A 319 -4.13 -22.01 19.98
N ASP A 320 -3.12 -22.70 20.50
CA ASP A 320 -2.51 -23.83 19.79
C ASP A 320 -3.39 -25.11 19.85
N PRO A 321 -3.08 -26.15 19.05
CA PRO A 321 -3.86 -27.40 19.04
C PRO A 321 -3.90 -28.14 20.39
N GLN A 322 -3.02 -27.81 21.33
CA GLN A 322 -3.00 -28.35 22.70
C GLN A 322 -3.85 -27.50 23.66
N GLY A 323 -4.55 -26.50 23.15
CA GLY A 323 -5.41 -25.62 23.91
C GLY A 323 -4.67 -24.55 24.70
N GLN A 324 -3.37 -24.32 24.46
CA GLN A 324 -2.61 -23.28 25.17
C GLN A 324 -2.64 -21.96 24.40
N ILE A 325 -2.76 -20.84 25.11
CA ILE A 325 -2.63 -19.51 24.50
C ILE A 325 -1.13 -19.22 24.33
N ARG A 326 -0.72 -18.95 23.10
CA ARG A 326 0.68 -18.71 22.70
C ARG A 326 0.80 -17.35 22.05
N ARG A 327 1.95 -16.70 22.22
CA ARG A 327 2.29 -15.48 21.50
C ARG A 327 2.72 -15.83 20.09
N VAL A 328 2.11 -15.20 19.10
CA VAL A 328 2.40 -15.38 17.68
C VAL A 328 2.59 -14.03 17.00
N ALA A 329 3.35 -14.02 15.91
CA ALA A 329 3.36 -12.92 14.97
C ALA A 329 2.78 -13.40 13.64
N VAL A 330 2.00 -12.56 12.97
CA VAL A 330 1.51 -12.83 11.62
C VAL A 330 2.00 -11.71 10.72
N PHE A 331 2.53 -12.05 9.56
CA PHE A 331 2.95 -11.09 8.51
C PHE A 331 2.14 -11.34 7.25
N ALA A 332 1.58 -10.28 6.68
CA ALA A 332 0.95 -10.31 5.37
C ALA A 332 2.02 -10.40 4.27
N ASN A 333 1.82 -11.28 3.29
CA ASN A 333 2.74 -11.44 2.16
C ASN A 333 2.14 -10.73 0.94
N TRP A 334 2.66 -9.54 0.61
CA TRP A 334 2.02 -8.65 -0.35
C TRP A 334 2.21 -9.08 -1.81
N HIS A 335 3.30 -9.79 -2.10
CA HIS A 335 3.51 -10.43 -3.40
C HIS A 335 3.23 -11.93 -3.33
N ASP A 336 2.28 -12.34 -2.48
CA ASP A 336 1.74 -13.70 -2.46
C ASP A 336 0.21 -13.72 -2.25
N ALA A 337 -0.34 -14.92 -2.24
CA ALA A 337 -1.71 -15.22 -1.83
C ALA A 337 -1.85 -15.58 -0.34
N SER A 338 -0.82 -15.31 0.46
CA SER A 338 -0.66 -15.89 1.80
C SER A 338 -0.35 -14.89 2.92
N VAL A 339 -0.44 -15.35 4.16
CA VAL A 339 0.14 -14.72 5.34
C VAL A 339 1.05 -15.74 6.04
N THR A 340 2.13 -15.27 6.66
CA THR A 340 3.06 -16.12 7.40
C THR A 340 2.78 -16.07 8.89
N VAL A 341 2.72 -17.23 9.57
CA VAL A 341 2.59 -17.35 11.03
C VAL A 341 3.96 -17.66 11.65
N ILE A 342 4.31 -16.98 12.74
CA ILE A 342 5.58 -17.10 13.45
C ILE A 342 5.32 -17.40 14.93
N ASP A 343 6.06 -18.36 15.51
CA ASP A 343 6.12 -18.52 16.97
C ASP A 343 6.93 -17.35 17.55
N ALA A 344 6.24 -16.43 18.22
CA ALA A 344 6.84 -15.18 18.64
C ALA A 344 7.81 -15.35 19.82
N GLU A 345 7.75 -16.45 20.56
CA GLU A 345 8.69 -16.74 21.64
C GLU A 345 9.97 -17.38 21.09
N ARG A 346 9.80 -18.37 20.18
CA ARG A 346 10.93 -19.11 19.60
C ARG A 346 11.61 -18.37 18.45
N LYS A 347 10.98 -17.34 17.88
CA LYS A 347 11.45 -16.59 16.72
C LYS A 347 11.62 -17.49 15.48
N VAL A 348 10.61 -18.33 15.20
CA VAL A 348 10.64 -19.29 14.09
C VAL A 348 9.34 -19.19 13.28
N ALA A 349 9.46 -19.08 11.95
CA ALA A 349 8.33 -19.18 11.04
C ALA A 349 7.74 -20.60 11.08
N LEU A 350 6.43 -20.70 11.28
CA LEU A 350 5.69 -21.95 11.39
C LEU A 350 5.12 -22.40 10.04
N GLY A 351 4.75 -21.45 9.19
CA GLY A 351 4.26 -21.70 7.83
C GLY A 351 3.26 -20.64 7.39
N ASP A 352 2.65 -20.89 6.24
CA ASP A 352 1.79 -19.92 5.54
C ASP A 352 0.33 -20.38 5.48
N ILE A 353 -0.58 -19.41 5.54
CA ILE A 353 -2.02 -19.60 5.32
C ILE A 353 -2.39 -18.89 4.03
N ARG A 354 -3.07 -19.57 3.09
CA ARG A 354 -3.56 -18.93 1.85
C ARG A 354 -4.87 -18.19 2.10
N VAL A 355 -4.86 -16.87 2.03
CA VAL A 355 -6.01 -16.03 2.39
C VAL A 355 -6.60 -15.27 1.20
N GLY A 356 -5.85 -15.13 0.11
CA GLY A 356 -6.21 -14.30 -1.05
C GLY A 356 -5.02 -13.48 -1.54
N ALA A 357 -5.14 -12.91 -2.74
CA ALA A 357 -4.03 -12.22 -3.40
C ALA A 357 -3.74 -10.84 -2.79
N ALA A 358 -2.45 -10.54 -2.66
CA ALA A 358 -1.91 -9.25 -2.25
C ALA A 358 -2.41 -8.81 -0.86
N ASN A 359 -1.99 -9.55 0.15
CA ASN A 359 -2.36 -9.25 1.53
C ASN A 359 -1.53 -8.07 2.03
N ALA A 360 -2.21 -7.05 2.56
CA ALA A 360 -1.56 -5.77 2.82
C ALA A 360 -1.29 -5.53 4.31
N HIS A 361 -2.33 -5.58 5.14
CA HIS A 361 -2.23 -5.34 6.58
C HIS A 361 -2.86 -6.46 7.37
N VAL A 362 -2.26 -6.76 8.52
CA VAL A 362 -2.80 -7.67 9.54
C VAL A 362 -2.82 -6.95 10.89
N MET A 363 -3.88 -7.18 11.66
CA MET A 363 -4.02 -6.63 13.02
C MET A 363 -4.93 -7.52 13.86
N THR A 364 -4.79 -7.44 15.19
CA THR A 364 -5.78 -7.99 16.11
C THR A 364 -6.81 -6.95 16.54
N ALA A 365 -8.04 -7.40 16.79
CA ALA A 365 -9.05 -6.57 17.44
C ALA A 365 -8.61 -6.25 18.89
N PRO A 366 -8.56 -4.97 19.31
CA PRO A 366 -8.23 -4.62 20.69
C PRO A 366 -9.36 -5.02 21.64
N LEU A 367 -9.04 -5.36 22.89
CA LEU A 367 -10.00 -5.60 24.00
C LEU A 367 -11.03 -6.73 23.81
N ILE A 368 -11.13 -7.34 22.63
CA ILE A 368 -12.11 -8.39 22.32
C ILE A 368 -11.37 -9.66 21.94
N ALA A 369 -11.23 -10.56 22.92
CA ALA A 369 -10.81 -11.93 22.65
C ALA A 369 -11.91 -12.69 21.88
N SER A 370 -11.48 -13.66 21.09
CA SER A 370 -12.37 -14.65 20.48
C SER A 370 -13.16 -15.36 21.56
N ALA A 371 -14.49 -15.41 21.43
CA ALA A 371 -15.34 -16.12 22.37
C ALA A 371 -15.09 -17.64 22.35
N SER A 372 -14.66 -18.20 21.22
CA SER A 372 -14.40 -19.63 21.05
C SER A 372 -13.01 -20.03 21.54
N THR A 373 -12.00 -19.17 21.37
CA THR A 373 -10.61 -19.50 21.70
C THR A 373 -10.04 -18.71 22.87
N GLY A 374 -10.68 -17.67 23.37
CA GLY A 374 -10.13 -16.79 24.42
C GLY A 374 -8.80 -16.11 24.07
N ALA A 375 -8.34 -16.22 22.82
CA ALA A 375 -7.15 -15.56 22.29
C ALA A 375 -7.57 -14.36 21.40
N ASP A 376 -6.62 -13.61 20.87
CA ASP A 376 -6.93 -12.46 20.01
C ASP A 376 -7.64 -12.87 18.71
N ARG A 377 -8.51 -12.00 18.18
CA ARG A 377 -9.13 -12.16 16.85
C ARG A 377 -8.29 -11.45 15.80
N TRP A 378 -7.92 -12.16 14.73
CA TRP A 378 -6.98 -11.68 13.72
C TRP A 378 -7.71 -11.30 12.43
N PHE A 379 -7.32 -10.18 11.82
CA PHE A 379 -7.91 -9.71 10.58
C PHE A 379 -6.83 -9.31 9.59
N VAL A 380 -7.03 -9.66 8.31
CA VAL A 380 -6.14 -9.30 7.21
C VAL A 380 -6.91 -8.65 6.07
N THR A 381 -6.36 -7.60 5.47
CA THR A 381 -6.88 -7.02 4.22
C THR A 381 -6.38 -7.78 3.01
N VAL A 382 -7.29 -8.06 2.07
CA VAL A 382 -7.00 -8.71 0.78
C VAL A 382 -7.17 -7.68 -0.33
N MET A 383 -6.07 -7.03 -0.70
CA MET A 383 -6.08 -5.88 -1.63
C MET A 383 -6.50 -6.28 -3.05
N GLY A 384 -6.17 -7.49 -3.49
CA GLY A 384 -6.62 -8.04 -4.78
C GLY A 384 -8.11 -8.40 -4.83
N SER A 385 -8.90 -7.90 -3.89
CA SER A 385 -10.34 -8.16 -3.77
C SER A 385 -11.03 -6.98 -3.06
N ASN A 386 -12.30 -7.12 -2.69
CA ASN A 386 -13.04 -6.20 -1.81
C ASN A 386 -13.24 -6.80 -0.40
N LYS A 387 -12.22 -7.50 0.14
CA LYS A 387 -12.36 -8.41 1.29
C LYS A 387 -11.43 -8.10 2.45
N LEU A 388 -11.96 -8.27 3.66
CA LEU A 388 -11.21 -8.49 4.90
C LEU A 388 -11.39 -9.96 5.30
N GLN A 389 -10.33 -10.65 5.69
CA GLN A 389 -10.41 -12.04 6.13
C GLN A 389 -10.11 -12.12 7.63
N GLU A 390 -11.02 -12.73 8.40
CA GLU A 390 -10.74 -13.12 9.80
C GLU A 390 -9.95 -14.42 9.83
N LEU A 391 -8.97 -14.56 10.73
CA LEU A 391 -8.09 -15.71 10.83
C LEU A 391 -8.06 -16.30 12.25
N ASP A 392 -7.89 -17.61 12.32
CA ASP A 392 -7.36 -18.31 13.48
C ASP A 392 -5.96 -18.85 13.11
N PRO A 393 -4.86 -18.24 13.60
CA PRO A 393 -3.52 -18.55 13.09
C PRO A 393 -3.10 -20.02 13.17
N PHE A 394 -3.50 -20.76 14.21
CA PHE A 394 -3.11 -22.17 14.33
C PHE A 394 -4.09 -23.09 13.62
N ALA A 395 -5.40 -22.86 13.76
CA ALA A 395 -6.40 -23.70 13.11
C ALA A 395 -6.33 -23.56 11.58
N ASP A 396 -6.15 -22.34 11.07
CA ASP A 396 -6.06 -22.07 9.64
C ASP A 396 -4.72 -22.54 9.05
N LEU A 397 -3.63 -22.50 9.82
CA LEU A 397 -2.35 -23.08 9.41
C LEU A 397 -2.46 -24.60 9.27
N GLN A 398 -3.15 -25.28 10.19
CA GLN A 398 -3.41 -26.71 10.10
C GLN A 398 -4.32 -27.05 8.90
N ALA A 399 -5.31 -26.22 8.63
CA ALA A 399 -6.22 -26.38 7.50
C ALA A 399 -5.55 -26.05 6.15
N GLY A 400 -4.59 -25.12 6.16
CA GLY A 400 -3.95 -24.51 4.98
C GLY A 400 -4.75 -23.34 4.37
N PHE A 401 -5.84 -22.92 5.00
CA PHE A 401 -6.77 -21.88 4.52
C PHE A 401 -7.61 -21.32 5.69
N PRO A 402 -8.16 -20.11 5.56
CA PRO A 402 -9.08 -19.54 6.55
C PRO A 402 -10.33 -20.38 6.74
N THR A 403 -10.57 -20.78 7.97
CA THR A 403 -11.77 -21.52 8.39
C THR A 403 -12.93 -20.60 8.77
N LEU A 404 -12.66 -19.31 8.95
CA LEU A 404 -13.64 -18.28 9.26
C LEU A 404 -14.10 -17.53 8.00
N PRO A 405 -15.35 -17.03 7.96
CA PRO A 405 -15.85 -16.27 6.81
C PRO A 405 -15.17 -14.90 6.68
N ALA A 406 -15.00 -14.44 5.43
CA ALA A 406 -14.52 -13.10 5.13
C ALA A 406 -15.61 -12.03 5.37
N LEU A 407 -15.18 -10.83 5.76
CA LEU A 407 -15.98 -9.61 5.79
C LEU A 407 -15.82 -8.90 4.43
N SER A 408 -16.86 -8.99 3.61
CA SER A 408 -16.89 -8.34 2.27
C SER A 408 -18.31 -7.99 1.85
N GLN A 409 -19.14 -7.70 2.84
CA GLN A 409 -20.59 -7.75 2.74
C GLN A 409 -21.19 -6.36 2.92
N TYR A 410 -22.41 -6.22 2.40
CA TYR A 410 -23.28 -5.08 2.61
C TYR A 410 -24.41 -5.45 3.56
N ASP A 411 -24.90 -4.50 4.34
CA ASP A 411 -26.00 -4.68 5.29
C ASP A 411 -27.41 -4.61 4.66
N GLY A 412 -27.50 -4.46 3.33
CA GLY A 412 -28.74 -4.19 2.62
C GLY A 412 -28.99 -2.73 2.26
N ALA A 413 -28.36 -1.77 2.96
CA ALA A 413 -28.63 -0.33 2.82
C ALA A 413 -27.47 0.44 2.16
N ASN A 414 -26.23 0.00 2.37
CA ASN A 414 -25.03 0.77 1.98
C ASN A 414 -24.31 0.26 0.73
N GLY A 415 -24.83 -0.78 0.05
CA GLY A 415 -24.19 -1.39 -1.11
C GLY A 415 -22.89 -2.15 -0.77
N ARG A 416 -22.33 -2.88 -1.74
CA ARG A 416 -21.15 -3.74 -1.52
C ARG A 416 -19.90 -2.90 -1.16
N PRO A 417 -18.98 -3.45 -0.34
CA PRO A 417 -17.81 -2.71 0.08
C PRO A 417 -16.95 -2.22 -1.07
N ALA A 418 -16.23 -1.13 -0.81
CA ALA A 418 -15.32 -0.56 -1.78
C ALA A 418 -14.20 -1.55 -2.17
N PHE A 419 -13.70 -1.42 -3.39
CA PHE A 419 -12.70 -2.32 -3.92
C PHE A 419 -11.31 -2.02 -3.34
N SER A 420 -10.51 -3.07 -3.12
CA SER A 420 -9.11 -3.01 -2.69
C SER A 420 -8.86 -2.34 -1.34
N PRO A 421 -9.40 -2.92 -0.23
CA PRO A 421 -9.00 -2.51 1.10
C PRO A 421 -7.51 -2.84 1.29
N HIS A 422 -6.74 -1.86 1.77
CA HIS A 422 -5.30 -1.94 1.91
C HIS A 422 -4.91 -1.91 3.39
N GLY A 423 -4.84 -0.74 4.02
CA GLY A 423 -4.52 -0.63 5.43
C GLY A 423 -5.76 -0.67 6.28
N LEU A 424 -5.66 -1.32 7.43
CA LEU A 424 -6.74 -1.47 8.40
C LEU A 424 -6.31 -0.96 9.77
N TRP A 425 -7.25 -0.37 10.49
CA TRP A 425 -7.02 0.08 11.86
C TRP A 425 -8.29 -0.07 12.69
N PHE A 426 -8.17 -0.67 13.87
CA PHE A 426 -9.28 -0.80 14.79
C PHE A 426 -9.53 0.49 15.58
N LEU A 427 -10.81 0.80 15.79
CA LEU A 427 -11.21 1.76 16.80
C LEU A 427 -11.01 1.14 18.18
N ASP A 428 -10.93 1.99 19.20
CA ASP A 428 -10.60 1.56 20.57
C ASP A 428 -11.67 0.65 21.22
N ASP A 429 -12.86 0.54 20.62
CA ASP A 429 -13.93 -0.32 21.11
C ASP A 429 -13.77 -1.81 20.75
N GLY A 430 -12.80 -2.15 19.88
CA GLY A 430 -12.52 -3.51 19.46
C GLY A 430 -13.51 -4.11 18.46
N ARG A 431 -14.61 -3.42 18.18
CA ARG A 431 -15.69 -3.91 17.32
C ARG A 431 -15.66 -3.27 15.94
N HIS A 432 -15.29 -2.01 15.86
CA HIS A 432 -15.26 -1.28 14.61
C HIS A 432 -13.83 -1.12 14.11
N LEU A 433 -13.67 -1.17 12.79
CA LEU A 433 -12.39 -0.92 12.13
C LEU A 433 -12.60 -0.10 10.87
N VAL A 434 -11.53 0.56 10.43
CA VAL A 434 -11.52 1.35 9.21
C VAL A 434 -10.49 0.83 8.23
N THR A 435 -10.85 0.77 6.95
CA THR A 435 -9.92 0.47 5.86
C THR A 435 -9.69 1.67 4.96
N ALA A 436 -8.46 1.83 4.48
CA ALA A 436 -8.15 2.66 3.32
C ALA A 436 -8.34 1.82 2.04
N ASN A 437 -9.09 2.33 1.07
CA ASN A 437 -9.46 1.60 -0.15
C ASN A 437 -8.79 2.22 -1.38
N THR A 438 -7.70 1.59 -1.84
CA THR A 438 -6.73 2.22 -2.74
C THR A 438 -7.31 2.61 -4.09
N TYR A 439 -8.01 1.71 -4.76
CA TYR A 439 -8.54 2.00 -6.09
C TYR A 439 -9.76 2.91 -6.05
N SER A 440 -10.69 2.68 -5.13
CA SER A 440 -11.91 3.49 -5.04
C SER A 440 -11.65 4.91 -4.50
N GLY A 441 -10.42 5.21 -4.05
CA GLY A 441 -10.07 6.52 -3.51
C GLY A 441 -10.86 6.87 -2.25
N SER A 442 -11.22 5.85 -1.45
CA SER A 442 -12.14 6.00 -0.32
C SER A 442 -11.62 5.37 0.97
N ALA A 443 -12.37 5.55 2.04
CA ALA A 443 -12.22 4.82 3.29
C ALA A 443 -13.55 4.15 3.66
N SER A 444 -13.49 3.01 4.32
CA SER A 444 -14.67 2.24 4.76
C SER A 444 -14.63 1.99 6.26
N LEU A 445 -15.77 2.12 6.93
CA LEU A 445 -16.00 1.73 8.32
C LEU A 445 -16.72 0.38 8.34
N TYR A 446 -16.18 -0.56 9.08
CA TYR A 446 -16.74 -1.90 9.27
C TYR A 446 -17.21 -2.08 10.72
N ASP A 447 -18.27 -2.86 10.89
CA ASP A 447 -18.70 -3.41 12.19
C ASP A 447 -18.59 -4.94 12.10
N ILE A 448 -17.64 -5.52 12.84
CA ILE A 448 -17.35 -6.97 12.79
C ILE A 448 -18.45 -7.84 13.41
N ALA A 449 -19.47 -7.23 14.03
CA ALA A 449 -20.60 -7.89 14.67
C ALA A 449 -21.95 -7.51 14.03
N GLN A 450 -21.97 -6.73 12.95
CA GLN A 450 -23.19 -6.39 12.22
C GLN A 450 -23.67 -7.58 11.37
N PRO A 451 -24.91 -8.07 11.54
CA PRO A 451 -25.44 -9.08 10.65
C PRO A 451 -25.68 -8.53 9.24
N TRP A 452 -25.52 -9.39 8.24
CA TRP A 452 -25.81 -9.08 6.84
C TRP A 452 -26.57 -10.23 6.18
N SER A 453 -27.29 -9.93 5.10
CA SER A 453 -27.90 -10.92 4.22
C SER A 453 -27.89 -10.45 2.77
N ASP A 454 -27.66 -11.37 1.83
CA ASP A 454 -27.78 -11.15 0.38
C ASP A 454 -29.14 -11.70 -0.08
N PRO A 455 -30.11 -10.84 -0.45
CA PRO A 455 -31.45 -11.27 -0.88
C PRO A 455 -31.45 -12.05 -2.19
N ALA A 456 -30.43 -11.88 -3.06
CA ALA A 456 -30.35 -12.57 -4.34
C ALA A 456 -29.90 -14.03 -4.19
N THR A 457 -29.17 -14.32 -3.12
CA THR A 457 -28.59 -15.64 -2.88
C THR A 457 -29.13 -16.33 -1.62
N GLY A 458 -29.78 -15.59 -0.72
CA GLY A 458 -30.26 -16.08 0.57
C GLY A 458 -29.16 -16.35 1.60
N TYR A 459 -27.91 -15.92 1.32
CA TYR A 459 -26.80 -16.08 2.27
C TYR A 459 -26.84 -14.96 3.31
N GLY A 460 -26.34 -15.25 4.51
CA GLY A 460 -26.17 -14.27 5.57
C GLY A 460 -24.97 -14.61 6.44
N GLY A 461 -24.59 -13.66 7.29
CA GLY A 461 -23.46 -13.79 8.19
C GLY A 461 -23.32 -12.59 9.09
N ILE A 462 -22.13 -12.42 9.66
CA ILE A 462 -21.79 -11.35 10.59
C ILE A 462 -20.52 -10.65 10.08
N GLY A 463 -20.45 -9.34 10.24
CA GLY A 463 -19.33 -8.50 9.80
C GLY A 463 -19.56 -7.89 8.42
N CYS A 464 -19.76 -6.58 8.34
CA CYS A 464 -19.97 -5.88 7.06
C CYS A 464 -19.49 -4.42 7.10
N GLU A 465 -19.37 -3.81 5.92
CA GLU A 465 -19.20 -2.36 5.79
C GLU A 465 -20.50 -1.68 6.22
N VAL A 466 -20.40 -0.64 7.04
CA VAL A 466 -21.54 0.12 7.58
C VAL A 466 -21.52 1.59 7.17
N ALA A 467 -20.39 2.10 6.66
CA ALA A 467 -20.28 3.42 6.04
C ALA A 467 -19.03 3.49 5.17
N ASN A 468 -19.01 4.39 4.19
CA ASN A 468 -17.83 4.75 3.43
C ASN A 468 -17.80 6.24 3.12
N ALA A 469 -16.62 6.76 2.78
CA ALA A 469 -16.44 8.14 2.36
C ALA A 469 -15.25 8.30 1.41
N LEU A 470 -15.40 9.13 0.38
CA LEU A 470 -14.30 9.51 -0.50
C LEU A 470 -13.23 10.28 0.28
N SER A 471 -11.97 9.99 -0.02
CA SER A 471 -10.81 10.68 0.56
C SER A 471 -10.68 12.13 0.09
N GLY A 472 -11.14 12.45 -1.12
CA GLY A 472 -10.80 13.71 -1.77
C GLY A 472 -9.34 13.77 -2.25
N GLY A 473 -8.57 12.70 -2.06
CA GLY A 473 -7.27 12.44 -2.66
C GLY A 473 -7.31 11.19 -3.54
N THR A 474 -6.14 10.63 -3.84
CA THR A 474 -6.02 9.38 -4.64
C THR A 474 -5.05 8.38 -4.02
N LEU A 475 -5.31 7.09 -4.23
CA LEU A 475 -4.50 5.97 -3.74
C LEU A 475 -4.33 5.98 -2.21
N PRO A 476 -5.41 5.87 -1.42
CA PRO A 476 -5.26 5.70 0.00
C PRO A 476 -4.75 4.31 0.35
N LEU A 477 -3.74 4.23 1.22
CA LEU A 477 -3.04 2.97 1.50
C LEU A 477 -3.12 2.55 2.96
N ALA A 478 -3.08 3.46 3.93
CA ALA A 478 -3.19 3.14 5.34
C ALA A 478 -4.25 3.97 6.05
N SER A 479 -4.73 3.43 7.16
CA SER A 479 -5.65 4.10 8.07
C SER A 479 -5.05 4.16 9.47
N SER A 480 -5.44 5.18 10.23
CA SER A 480 -5.20 5.23 11.68
C SER A 480 -6.29 6.00 12.38
N VAL A 481 -6.34 5.85 13.71
CA VAL A 481 -7.41 6.42 14.53
C VAL A 481 -6.83 7.25 15.67
N PHE A 482 -7.39 8.44 15.86
CA PHE A 482 -7.31 9.18 17.10
C PHE A 482 -8.59 8.93 17.89
N ALA A 483 -8.45 8.10 18.92
CA ALA A 483 -9.49 7.86 19.89
C ALA A 483 -9.00 8.23 21.31
N GLN A 484 -9.97 8.45 22.19
CA GLN A 484 -9.76 8.70 23.60
C GLN A 484 -9.93 7.39 24.36
N LEU A 485 -8.89 7.01 25.12
CA LEU A 485 -8.87 5.77 25.89
C LEU A 485 -10.11 5.67 26.81
N GLY A 486 -10.81 4.55 26.74
CA GLY A 486 -11.93 4.26 27.65
C GLY A 486 -13.23 5.00 27.34
N ARG A 487 -13.38 5.58 26.14
CA ARG A 487 -14.65 6.13 25.65
C ARG A 487 -15.19 5.32 24.45
N PRO A 488 -15.64 4.06 24.68
CA PRO A 488 -16.12 3.17 23.61
C PRO A 488 -17.40 3.65 22.91
N SER A 489 -18.02 4.75 23.35
CA SER A 489 -19.28 5.28 22.79
C SER A 489 -19.14 6.63 22.08
N SER A 490 -17.92 7.14 21.85
CA SER A 490 -17.72 8.46 21.22
C SER A 490 -17.27 8.35 19.77
N ASP A 491 -17.60 9.38 18.99
CA ASP A 491 -17.02 9.60 17.67
C ASP A 491 -15.49 9.53 17.72
N ALA A 492 -14.88 8.92 16.71
CA ALA A 492 -13.43 8.84 16.54
C ALA A 492 -12.98 9.71 15.36
N VAL A 493 -11.78 10.28 15.43
CA VAL A 493 -11.15 10.90 14.27
C VAL A 493 -10.30 9.86 13.56
N VAL A 494 -10.53 9.70 12.28
CA VAL A 494 -9.86 8.73 11.42
C VAL A 494 -9.00 9.48 10.41
N TYR A 495 -7.85 8.92 10.08
CA TYR A 495 -6.96 9.45 9.05
C TYR A 495 -6.71 8.38 8.00
N THR A 496 -6.66 8.79 6.74
CA THR A 496 -6.09 7.98 5.67
C THR A 496 -5.09 8.81 4.88
N ASN A 497 -3.91 8.27 4.63
CA ASN A 497 -2.99 8.89 3.68
C ASN A 497 -3.51 8.75 2.26
N ASN A 498 -3.15 9.68 1.37
CA ASN A 498 -3.36 9.56 -0.07
C ASN A 498 -2.01 9.68 -0.78
N ALA A 499 -1.48 8.54 -1.24
CA ALA A 499 -0.15 8.50 -1.82
C ALA A 499 -0.05 9.34 -3.11
N GLY A 500 -1.11 9.33 -3.94
CA GLY A 500 -1.12 10.00 -5.24
C GLY A 500 -1.36 11.51 -5.18
N THR A 501 -1.90 12.05 -4.07
CA THR A 501 -2.16 13.49 -3.89
C THR A 501 -1.30 14.13 -2.81
N HIS A 502 -0.40 13.37 -2.19
CA HIS A 502 0.58 13.88 -1.22
C HIS A 502 -0.03 14.55 0.01
N ASP A 503 -1.20 14.06 0.46
CA ASP A 503 -1.98 14.63 1.55
C ASP A 503 -2.62 13.56 2.46
N ILE A 504 -3.23 13.99 3.57
CA ILE A 504 -3.96 13.10 4.50
C ILE A 504 -5.42 13.55 4.58
N SER A 505 -6.33 12.61 4.34
CA SER A 505 -7.75 12.80 4.58
C SER A 505 -8.07 12.59 6.05
N VAL A 506 -8.92 13.45 6.60
CA VAL A 506 -9.40 13.37 7.98
C VAL A 506 -10.89 13.08 7.96
N TYR A 507 -11.36 12.20 8.83
CA TYR A 507 -12.77 11.85 8.94
C TYR A 507 -13.23 11.83 10.39
N ARG A 508 -14.54 11.96 10.57
CA ARG A 508 -15.25 11.60 11.79
C ARG A 508 -15.98 10.30 11.56
N ALA A 509 -15.65 9.28 12.36
CA ALA A 509 -16.44 8.06 12.44
C ALA A 509 -17.42 8.21 13.60
N SER A 510 -18.72 8.14 13.33
CA SER A 510 -19.74 8.06 14.37
C SER A 510 -20.20 6.62 14.55
N LEU A 511 -20.28 6.18 15.80
CA LEU A 511 -20.63 4.81 16.18
C LEU A 511 -22.05 4.69 16.74
N ALA A 512 -22.87 5.73 16.58
CA ALA A 512 -24.26 5.72 17.02
C ALA A 512 -24.99 4.51 16.38
N PRO A 513 -25.60 3.59 17.15
CA PRO A 513 -26.08 2.31 16.64
C PRO A 513 -27.04 2.39 15.44
N ALA A 514 -27.84 3.46 15.34
CA ALA A 514 -28.79 3.69 14.25
C ALA A 514 -28.29 4.68 13.18
N ALA A 515 -27.08 5.24 13.33
CA ALA A 515 -26.55 6.30 12.48
C ALA A 515 -25.02 6.20 12.33
N LYS A 516 -24.51 4.96 12.21
CA LYS A 516 -23.08 4.74 11.95
C LYS A 516 -22.71 5.46 10.66
N SER A 517 -21.65 6.25 10.71
CA SER A 517 -21.27 7.09 9.57
C SER A 517 -19.77 7.35 9.56
N LEU A 518 -19.25 7.61 8.36
CA LEU A 518 -17.90 8.09 8.16
C LEU A 518 -18.01 9.38 7.35
N THR A 519 -17.65 10.51 7.94
CA THR A 519 -17.80 11.83 7.32
C THR A 519 -16.46 12.51 7.18
N ARG A 520 -16.10 12.97 5.97
CA ARG A 520 -14.85 13.72 5.77
C ARG A 520 -14.90 15.05 6.53
N LEU A 521 -13.83 15.34 7.27
CA LEU A 521 -13.61 16.61 7.95
C LEU A 521 -12.64 17.46 7.15
N LEU A 522 -12.96 18.74 6.99
CA LEU A 522 -12.06 19.70 6.34
C LEU A 522 -10.99 20.15 7.33
N VAL A 523 -9.73 20.07 6.90
CA VAL A 523 -8.60 20.66 7.62
C VAL A 523 -8.57 22.16 7.29
N PRO A 524 -8.63 23.06 8.29
CA PRO A 524 -8.65 24.48 8.03
C PRO A 524 -7.26 25.00 7.56
N PRO A 525 -7.21 26.10 6.82
CA PRO A 525 -5.97 26.82 6.58
C PRO A 525 -5.26 27.21 7.90
N PRO A 526 -3.91 27.25 7.93
CA PRO A 526 -3.01 27.09 6.79
C PRO A 526 -2.64 25.63 6.48
N LEU A 527 -3.10 24.65 7.26
CA LEU A 527 -2.71 23.25 7.11
C LEU A 527 -3.54 22.51 6.05
N GLY A 528 -4.75 22.98 5.75
CA GLY A 528 -5.61 22.43 4.71
C GLY A 528 -5.17 22.80 3.30
N ASN A 529 -5.20 21.84 2.38
CA ASN A 529 -5.09 22.09 0.95
C ASN A 529 -6.45 22.42 0.31
N ALA A 530 -6.48 22.66 -1.01
CA ALA A 530 -7.70 23.02 -1.73
C ALA A 530 -8.78 21.91 -1.73
N ALA A 531 -8.40 20.64 -1.54
CA ALA A 531 -9.34 19.53 -1.39
C ALA A 531 -9.91 19.42 0.05
N GLY A 532 -9.39 20.22 0.98
CA GLY A 532 -9.72 20.17 2.41
C GLY A 532 -8.96 19.09 3.19
N ASN A 533 -7.96 18.46 2.58
CA ASN A 533 -7.08 17.48 3.21
C ASN A 533 -5.90 18.18 3.89
N LEU A 534 -5.25 17.50 4.84
CA LEU A 534 -4.02 17.99 5.46
C LEU A 534 -2.87 17.97 4.43
N ALA A 535 -2.30 19.13 4.15
CA ALA A 535 -1.04 19.24 3.46
C ALA A 535 0.10 18.77 4.38
N LEU A 536 1.01 17.94 3.85
CA LEU A 536 2.14 17.38 4.60
C LEU A 536 3.40 18.25 4.59
N MET A 537 3.30 19.44 4.02
CA MET A 537 4.39 20.40 3.94
C MET A 537 4.25 21.46 5.03
N GLN A 538 5.36 21.76 5.70
CA GLN A 538 5.42 22.88 6.64
C GLN A 538 5.54 24.23 5.92
N MET A 539 6.16 24.24 4.73
CA MET A 539 6.38 25.44 3.91
C MET A 539 5.39 25.48 2.74
N PRO A 540 4.88 26.67 2.34
CA PRO A 540 3.97 26.76 1.21
C PRO A 540 4.67 26.37 -0.10
N MET A 541 3.92 25.73 -0.99
CA MET A 541 4.43 25.24 -2.28
C MET A 541 5.12 26.32 -3.13
N ASN A 542 4.77 27.59 -2.99
CA ASN A 542 5.41 28.68 -3.74
C ASN A 542 6.83 29.05 -3.25
N ALA A 543 7.32 28.42 -2.17
CA ALA A 543 8.74 28.44 -1.86
C ALA A 543 9.54 27.68 -2.94
N PRO A 544 10.78 28.10 -3.26
CA PRO A 544 11.57 27.54 -4.37
C PRO A 544 11.67 26.01 -4.36
N VAL A 545 11.62 25.38 -3.18
CA VAL A 545 11.93 23.96 -3.05
C VAL A 545 10.69 23.08 -2.85
N ARG A 546 10.60 21.99 -3.61
CA ARG A 546 9.55 20.98 -3.45
C ARG A 546 10.12 19.57 -3.52
N TRP A 547 9.45 18.66 -2.85
CA TRP A 547 9.65 17.21 -2.92
C TRP A 547 8.29 16.54 -2.84
N ALA A 548 8.16 15.33 -3.38
CA ALA A 548 6.92 14.58 -3.23
C ALA A 548 6.87 13.92 -1.85
N HIS A 549 5.92 14.34 -1.02
CA HIS A 549 5.50 13.53 0.10
C HIS A 549 4.60 12.44 -0.47
N MET A 550 5.09 11.23 -0.70
CA MET A 550 4.21 10.09 -1.02
C MET A 550 3.86 9.38 0.29
N PRO A 551 2.83 9.83 1.05
CA PRO A 551 2.53 9.25 2.34
C PRO A 551 1.99 7.84 2.13
N ILE A 552 2.65 6.86 2.74
CA ILE A 552 2.29 5.44 2.60
C ILE A 552 1.63 4.91 3.87
N GLN A 553 2.12 5.33 5.02
CA GLN A 553 1.53 5.00 6.31
C GLN A 553 1.40 6.26 7.15
N CYS A 554 0.27 6.39 7.83
CA CYS A 554 0.05 7.38 8.87
C CYS A 554 -0.40 6.65 10.12
N ALA A 555 0.32 6.78 11.23
CA ALA A 555 -0.07 6.18 12.50
C ALA A 555 -0.12 7.24 13.61
N VAL A 556 -1.16 7.18 14.43
CA VAL A 556 -1.33 8.06 15.59
C VAL A 556 -0.68 7.44 16.81
N SER A 557 0.06 8.24 17.57
CA SER A 557 0.71 7.82 18.80
C SER A 557 -0.33 7.32 19.82
N PRO A 558 0.06 6.42 20.72
CA PRO A 558 -0.87 5.84 21.70
C PRO A 558 -1.57 6.87 22.60
N PRO A 559 -2.82 6.59 23.04
CA PRO A 559 -3.59 7.49 23.88
C PRO A 559 -3.06 7.64 25.32
N ASP A 560 -2.21 6.72 25.77
CA ASP A 560 -1.59 6.76 27.10
C ASP A 560 -0.25 7.52 27.13
N ALA A 561 0.16 8.16 26.02
CA ALA A 561 1.31 9.04 25.96
C ALA A 561 1.09 10.27 26.87
N LYS A 562 1.67 10.26 28.07
CA LYS A 562 1.53 11.33 29.06
C LYS A 562 2.69 12.34 29.05
N ALA A 563 3.85 11.94 28.55
CA ALA A 563 5.06 12.78 28.53
C ALA A 563 5.15 13.68 27.29
N HIS A 564 4.50 13.28 26.20
CA HIS A 564 4.40 14.04 24.96
C HIS A 564 2.94 14.18 24.56
N GLY A 565 2.62 15.19 23.74
CA GLY A 565 1.29 15.28 23.12
C GLY A 565 0.97 14.08 22.22
N ARG A 566 -0.20 14.11 21.58
CA ARG A 566 -0.57 13.12 20.57
C ARG A 566 -0.01 13.58 19.21
N TYR A 567 0.65 12.67 18.52
CA TYR A 567 1.27 12.92 17.23
C TYR A 567 0.81 11.89 16.21
N MET A 568 0.62 12.29 14.97
CA MET A 568 0.53 11.39 13.83
C MET A 568 1.86 11.40 13.08
N VAL A 569 2.47 10.23 12.92
CA VAL A 569 3.71 10.08 12.14
C VAL A 569 3.34 9.56 10.77
N VAL A 570 3.83 10.23 9.73
CA VAL A 570 3.52 9.97 8.33
C VAL A 570 4.81 9.64 7.58
N CYS A 571 4.87 8.42 7.07
CA CYS A 571 5.99 7.89 6.31
C CYS A 571 5.89 8.32 4.84
N ASN A 572 6.86 9.10 4.37
CA ASN A 572 6.89 9.62 3.00
C ASN A 572 7.87 8.81 2.16
N LYS A 573 7.36 7.87 1.36
CA LYS A 573 8.21 6.86 0.72
C LYS A 573 9.07 7.41 -0.41
N ALA A 574 8.55 8.35 -1.19
CA ALA A 574 9.27 8.96 -2.30
C ALA A 574 10.22 10.10 -1.86
N SER A 575 10.55 10.19 -0.56
CA SER A 575 11.42 11.25 -0.03
C SER A 575 12.36 10.72 1.05
N MET A 576 13.31 11.56 1.46
CA MET A 576 14.23 11.30 2.55
C MET A 576 13.74 11.93 3.86
N ASN A 577 12.44 11.78 4.14
CA ASN A 577 11.84 12.40 5.31
C ASN A 577 10.68 11.61 5.91
N VAL A 578 10.37 12.00 7.15
CA VAL A 578 9.12 11.70 7.81
C VAL A 578 8.43 13.01 8.20
N SER A 579 7.11 13.07 8.06
CA SER A 579 6.31 14.17 8.63
C SER A 579 5.74 13.72 9.97
N ILE A 580 5.95 14.52 11.02
CA ILE A 580 5.34 14.31 12.34
C ILE A 580 4.35 15.45 12.58
N VAL A 581 3.08 15.11 12.65
CA VAL A 581 1.95 16.04 12.78
C VAL A 581 1.52 16.08 14.24
N ALA A 582 1.55 17.25 14.84
CA ALA A 582 0.99 17.44 16.17
C ALA A 582 -0.55 17.53 16.08
N LEU A 583 -1.24 16.83 16.98
CA LEU A 583 -2.70 16.78 17.04
C LEU A 583 -3.20 17.52 18.28
N ASP A 584 -4.34 18.20 18.17
CA ASP A 584 -5.00 18.81 19.32
C ASP A 584 -5.79 17.78 20.15
N SER A 585 -6.52 18.24 21.17
CA SER A 585 -7.29 17.37 22.07
C SER A 585 -8.48 16.68 21.38
N GLN A 586 -8.91 17.17 20.22
CA GLN A 586 -9.98 16.62 19.40
C GLN A 586 -9.42 15.75 18.26
N GLY A 587 -8.11 15.64 18.11
CA GLY A 587 -7.47 14.92 17.02
C GLY A 587 -7.33 15.75 15.73
N MET A 588 -7.60 17.05 15.74
CA MET A 588 -7.36 17.85 14.54
C MET A 588 -5.86 18.20 14.41
N PRO A 589 -5.29 18.16 13.19
CA PRO A 589 -3.93 18.63 12.94
C PRO A 589 -3.74 20.08 13.38
N ASN A 590 -2.68 20.36 14.15
CA ASN A 590 -2.36 21.71 14.62
C ASN A 590 -0.96 22.22 14.20
N ALA A 591 -0.05 21.33 13.84
CA ALA A 591 1.26 21.67 13.27
C ALA A 591 1.87 20.45 12.56
N VAL A 592 2.75 20.70 11.59
CA VAL A 592 3.51 19.69 10.85
C VAL A 592 5.00 19.97 11.04
N TYR A 593 5.78 18.94 11.37
CA TYR A 593 7.23 19.00 11.51
C TYR A 593 7.85 17.96 10.59
N THR A 594 8.91 18.32 9.87
CA THR A 594 9.60 17.39 8.96
C THR A 594 10.98 17.03 9.50
N PHE A 595 11.32 15.74 9.48
CA PHE A 595 12.61 15.23 9.96
C PHE A 595 13.30 14.37 8.90
N PRO A 596 14.64 14.35 8.87
CA PRO A 596 15.43 13.45 8.04
C PRO A 596 15.02 12.00 8.23
N ALA A 597 15.02 11.26 7.14
CA ALA A 597 14.79 9.83 7.18
C ALA A 597 15.53 9.14 6.03
N GLY A 598 15.62 7.81 6.09
CA GLY A 598 16.11 7.04 4.95
C GLY A 598 15.18 7.16 3.75
N LEU A 599 15.72 6.96 2.55
CA LEU A 599 14.90 6.90 1.35
C LEU A 599 13.96 5.68 1.44
N GLY A 600 12.69 5.88 1.08
CA GLY A 600 11.72 4.79 1.12
C GLY A 600 10.98 4.65 2.44
N CYS A 601 10.81 5.73 3.23
CA CYS A 601 10.05 5.67 4.47
C CYS A 601 8.70 4.99 4.29
N HIS A 602 8.45 3.93 5.06
CA HIS A 602 7.32 3.04 4.79
C HIS A 602 6.44 2.80 6.01
N GLY A 603 6.87 1.90 6.90
CA GLY A 603 6.11 1.46 8.06
C GLY A 603 6.39 2.33 9.27
N VAL A 604 5.41 2.47 10.17
CA VAL A 604 5.59 3.14 11.46
C VAL A 604 4.84 2.43 12.59
N SER A 605 5.50 2.31 13.74
CA SER A 605 4.89 1.88 15.01
C SER A 605 5.53 2.63 16.17
N PHE A 606 4.82 2.63 17.30
CA PHE A 606 5.23 3.28 18.53
C PHE A 606 5.62 2.24 19.57
N GLY A 607 6.81 2.37 20.15
CA GLY A 607 7.21 1.57 21.32
C GLY A 607 7.61 2.47 22.47
N ARG A 608 7.34 2.01 23.69
CA ARG A 608 7.62 2.81 24.88
C ARG A 608 9.12 3.05 25.01
N LYS A 609 9.48 4.29 25.29
CA LYS A 609 10.84 4.69 25.65
C LYS A 609 11.07 4.38 27.13
N ALA A 610 12.23 3.81 27.44
CA ALA A 610 12.66 3.67 28.83
C ALA A 610 13.10 5.04 29.34
N ILE A 611 12.39 5.57 30.34
CA ILE A 611 12.74 6.83 30.98
C ILE A 611 13.54 6.50 32.24
N LEU A 612 14.79 6.96 32.31
CA LEU A 612 15.56 6.95 33.54
C LEU A 612 15.12 8.15 34.37
N ASP A 613 14.44 7.92 35.48
CA ASP A 613 14.00 8.99 36.36
C ASP A 613 14.49 8.73 37.79
N ALA A 614 15.58 9.42 38.17
CA ALA A 614 16.11 9.38 39.54
C ALA A 614 15.55 10.52 40.42
N THR A 615 14.68 11.39 39.89
CA THR A 615 14.43 12.70 40.50
C THR A 615 12.97 13.14 40.60
N SER A 616 12.01 12.51 39.91
CA SER A 616 10.68 13.15 39.82
C SER A 616 9.81 13.04 41.05
N GLY A 617 10.00 12.07 41.96
CA GLY A 617 9.11 11.92 43.11
C GLY A 617 7.61 11.85 42.76
N LEU A 618 7.28 11.61 41.48
CA LEU A 618 5.92 11.59 40.96
C LEU A 618 5.41 10.16 41.10
N ASN A 619 4.34 9.99 41.89
CA ASN A 619 3.55 8.75 41.98
C ASN A 619 2.77 8.42 40.68
N GLY A 620 3.29 8.81 39.51
CA GLY A 620 2.74 8.51 38.19
C GLY A 620 3.84 8.09 37.22
N LYS A 621 3.68 6.93 36.60
CA LYS A 621 4.59 6.44 35.54
C LYS A 621 4.54 7.43 34.36
N ARG A 622 5.59 8.21 34.14
CA ARG A 622 5.77 9.04 32.93
C ARG A 622 5.87 8.09 31.72
N ILE A 623 5.01 8.26 30.72
CA ILE A 623 4.96 7.41 29.53
C ILE A 623 5.34 8.24 28.31
N ALA A 624 6.44 7.87 27.66
CA ALA A 624 6.91 8.43 26.40
C ALA A 624 7.09 7.31 25.37
N TYR A 625 7.03 7.65 24.10
CA TYR A 625 7.20 6.73 22.99
C TYR A 625 8.31 7.19 22.05
N PHE A 626 9.03 6.20 21.52
CA PHE A 626 9.70 6.34 20.24
C PHE A 626 8.72 6.06 19.12
N ALA A 627 8.87 6.77 18.00
CA ALA A 627 8.35 6.33 16.72
C ALA A 627 9.49 5.63 15.96
N TYR A 628 9.25 4.41 15.50
CA TYR A 628 10.17 3.67 14.63
C TYR A 628 9.65 3.75 13.21
N VAL A 629 10.52 4.04 12.25
CA VAL A 629 10.18 4.17 10.82
C VAL A 629 11.14 3.34 10.00
N THR A 630 10.62 2.42 9.21
CA THR A 630 11.41 1.65 8.25
C THR A 630 11.64 2.42 6.98
N ASN A 631 12.71 2.06 6.28
CA ASN A 631 13.15 2.68 5.04
C ASN A 631 13.33 1.58 3.99
N THR A 632 12.43 1.48 3.00
CA THR A 632 12.45 0.41 2.00
C THR A 632 13.78 0.32 1.24
N PHE A 633 14.42 1.46 0.98
CA PHE A 633 15.63 1.54 0.17
C PHE A 633 16.88 1.85 1.01
N GLN A 634 16.84 1.51 2.30
CA GLN A 634 17.95 1.61 3.23
C GLN A 634 17.97 0.39 4.14
N ASP A 635 19.14 0.09 4.69
CA ASP A 635 19.34 -1.11 5.51
C ASP A 635 19.31 -0.79 7.01
N TYR A 636 18.38 0.08 7.41
CA TYR A 636 18.17 0.45 8.80
C TYR A 636 16.76 0.98 9.09
N VAL A 637 16.36 0.94 10.36
CA VAL A 637 15.14 1.58 10.88
C VAL A 637 15.51 2.88 11.58
N SER A 638 14.86 3.99 11.21
CA SER A 638 15.05 5.30 11.84
C SER A 638 14.19 5.46 13.09
N VAL A 639 14.74 6.09 14.12
CA VAL A 639 14.12 6.22 15.45
C VAL A 639 13.95 7.68 15.84
N TYR A 640 12.72 8.06 16.19
CA TYR A 640 12.36 9.43 16.56
C TYR A 640 11.87 9.51 18.01
N ASP A 641 12.38 10.49 18.76
CA ASP A 641 12.01 10.72 20.15
C ASP A 641 10.89 11.76 20.28
N LEU A 642 9.66 11.30 20.52
CA LEU A 642 8.47 12.17 20.59
C LEU A 642 8.45 13.05 21.85
N GLU A 643 9.13 12.62 22.91
CA GLU A 643 9.28 13.43 24.12
C GLU A 643 10.28 14.57 23.92
N LEU A 644 11.37 14.30 23.20
CA LEU A 644 12.30 15.34 22.78
C LEU A 644 11.61 16.34 21.85
N LEU A 645 10.83 15.87 20.88
CA LEU A 645 10.01 16.72 20.01
C LEU A 645 9.10 17.66 20.81
N GLU A 646 8.33 17.13 21.77
CA GLU A 646 7.45 17.95 22.61
C GLU A 646 8.24 19.03 23.37
N SER A 647 9.43 18.67 23.88
CA SER A 647 10.29 19.60 24.62
C SER A 647 10.83 20.71 23.72
N LEU A 648 11.29 20.36 22.51
CA LEU A 648 11.80 21.30 21.52
C LEU A 648 10.71 22.21 20.97
N ARG A 649 9.49 21.71 20.75
CA ARG A 649 8.32 22.51 20.36
C ARG A 649 7.99 23.58 21.40
N LYS A 650 8.05 23.24 22.69
CA LYS A 650 7.84 24.21 23.78
C LYS A 650 8.94 25.27 23.84
N LEU A 651 10.15 24.96 23.40
CA LEU A 651 11.23 25.93 23.26
C LEU A 651 11.02 26.82 22.03
N GLU A 652 10.63 26.25 20.89
CA GLU A 652 10.30 26.97 19.66
C GLU A 652 9.19 28.00 19.89
N ALA A 653 8.12 27.62 20.58
CA ALA A 653 7.02 28.52 20.94
C ALA A 653 7.46 29.72 21.81
N ARG A 654 8.62 29.64 22.46
CA ARG A 654 9.24 30.72 23.25
C ARG A 654 10.38 31.43 22.52
N GLY A 655 10.66 31.08 21.26
CA GLY A 655 11.81 31.59 20.50
C GLY A 655 13.15 31.10 21.02
N GLN A 656 13.17 29.95 21.71
CA GLN A 656 14.34 29.39 22.40
C GLN A 656 14.78 28.03 21.83
N ALA A 657 14.21 27.60 20.71
CA ALA A 657 14.65 26.37 20.07
C ALA A 657 16.08 26.50 19.54
N PRO A 658 16.90 25.45 19.65
CA PRO A 658 18.22 25.42 19.01
C PRO A 658 18.08 25.51 17.49
N ALA A 659 19.08 26.09 16.83
CA ALA A 659 19.06 26.29 15.38
C ALA A 659 18.85 24.98 14.61
N GLU A 660 19.39 23.87 15.13
CA GLU A 660 19.24 22.54 14.54
C GLU A 660 17.78 22.07 14.52
N PHE A 661 16.94 22.51 15.44
CA PHE A 661 15.51 22.14 15.46
C PHE A 661 14.64 23.01 14.55
N LEU A 662 15.17 24.14 14.05
CA LEU A 662 14.45 24.99 13.10
C LEU A 662 14.44 24.34 11.71
N ALA A 663 13.49 24.75 10.87
CA ALA A 663 13.40 24.28 9.49
C ALA A 663 14.72 24.53 8.74
N GLY A 664 15.27 23.50 8.10
CA GLY A 664 16.58 23.56 7.43
C GLY A 664 17.79 23.45 8.37
N GLY A 665 17.56 23.21 9.66
CA GLY A 665 18.61 23.06 10.68
C GLY A 665 19.29 21.69 10.70
N SER A 666 18.80 20.71 9.95
CA SER A 666 19.39 19.37 9.93
C SER A 666 20.82 19.35 9.39
N ARG A 667 21.66 18.51 10.01
CA ARG A 667 23.07 18.27 9.64
C ARG A 667 23.32 16.86 9.12
N GLU A 668 22.27 16.08 8.91
CA GLU A 668 22.41 14.72 8.37
C GLU A 668 22.84 14.77 6.90
N LEU A 669 23.52 13.73 6.44
CA LEU A 669 24.23 13.72 5.16
C LEU A 669 23.66 12.67 4.21
N VAL A 670 23.75 12.94 2.92
CA VAL A 670 23.30 12.09 1.82
C VAL A 670 24.44 11.89 0.83
N PHE A 671 24.69 10.63 0.50
CA PHE A 671 25.57 10.21 -0.59
C PHE A 671 24.78 10.15 -1.90
N VAL A 672 25.33 10.73 -2.96
CA VAL A 672 24.75 10.76 -4.31
C VAL A 672 25.79 10.27 -5.31
N ALA A 673 25.43 9.35 -6.20
CA ALA A 673 26.33 8.82 -7.23
C ALA A 673 25.62 8.60 -8.58
N GLY A 674 26.38 8.38 -9.65
CA GLY A 674 25.85 8.05 -10.96
C GLY A 674 25.53 9.29 -11.81
N HIS A 675 24.37 9.28 -12.47
CA HIS A 675 24.04 10.25 -13.52
C HIS A 675 24.04 11.70 -13.05
N ALA A 676 23.34 12.01 -11.94
CA ALA A 676 23.21 13.41 -11.52
C ALA A 676 24.55 14.08 -11.14
N PRO A 677 25.43 13.52 -10.27
CA PRO A 677 26.73 14.13 -10.00
C PRO A 677 27.61 14.29 -11.25
N MET A 678 27.54 13.32 -12.17
CA MET A 678 28.31 13.36 -13.43
C MET A 678 27.84 14.50 -14.33
N GLN A 679 26.52 14.65 -14.49
CA GLN A 679 25.93 15.69 -15.34
C GLN A 679 26.14 17.09 -14.76
N LEU A 680 26.00 17.24 -13.44
CA LEU A 680 25.98 18.54 -12.77
C LEU A 680 27.38 19.07 -12.44
N LEU A 681 28.31 18.17 -12.10
CA LEU A 681 29.60 18.53 -11.52
C LEU A 681 30.79 17.83 -12.20
N GLY A 682 30.55 16.92 -13.15
CA GLY A 682 31.61 16.15 -13.80
C GLY A 682 32.31 15.14 -12.88
N VAL A 683 31.67 14.74 -11.77
CA VAL A 683 32.22 13.78 -10.79
C VAL A 683 31.30 12.59 -10.63
N SER A 684 31.85 11.41 -10.29
CA SER A 684 31.06 10.17 -10.18
C SER A 684 30.14 10.13 -8.95
N SER A 685 30.46 10.89 -7.91
CA SER A 685 29.71 10.91 -6.65
C SER A 685 30.02 12.16 -5.80
N ILE A 686 29.09 12.52 -4.92
CA ILE A 686 29.20 13.62 -3.94
C ILE A 686 28.52 13.28 -2.60
N VAL A 687 28.85 14.02 -1.55
CA VAL A 687 28.11 14.02 -0.27
C VAL A 687 27.55 15.41 -0.04
N VAL A 688 26.25 15.48 0.24
CA VAL A 688 25.54 16.75 0.46
C VAL A 688 24.71 16.69 1.74
N PRO A 689 24.39 17.84 2.37
CA PRO A 689 23.41 17.88 3.45
C PRO A 689 22.05 17.35 2.99
N ILE A 690 21.33 16.66 3.86
CA ILE A 690 19.97 16.18 3.56
C ILE A 690 19.02 17.32 3.21
N THR A 691 19.31 18.55 3.67
CA THR A 691 18.54 19.74 3.36
C THR A 691 18.55 20.15 1.88
N VAL A 692 19.44 19.58 1.07
CA VAL A 692 19.37 19.64 -0.40
C VAL A 692 18.13 18.90 -0.94
N PHE A 693 17.80 17.76 -0.32
CA PHE A 693 16.60 16.99 -0.64
C PHE A 693 15.40 17.41 0.22
N SER A 694 15.67 18.00 1.38
CA SER A 694 14.76 18.20 2.52
C SER A 694 14.92 19.57 3.20
N PRO A 695 14.58 20.67 2.54
CA PRO A 695 14.98 22.00 3.04
C PRO A 695 14.33 22.42 4.34
N ASP A 696 13.18 21.83 4.69
CA ASP A 696 12.50 22.04 5.96
C ASP A 696 12.89 20.99 7.01
N ALA A 697 13.79 20.05 6.72
CA ALA A 697 14.24 19.06 7.71
C ALA A 697 14.85 19.73 8.93
N ARG A 698 14.33 19.30 10.08
CA ARG A 698 14.80 19.65 11.41
C ARG A 698 15.70 18.51 11.93
N GLY A 699 16.72 18.84 12.71
CA GLY A 699 17.56 17.86 13.40
C GLY A 699 17.04 17.48 14.80
N LEU A 700 17.89 16.78 15.55
CA LEU A 700 17.76 16.41 16.98
C LEU A 700 16.69 15.37 17.32
N VAL A 701 15.52 15.38 16.68
CA VAL A 701 14.42 14.44 16.99
C VAL A 701 14.66 13.06 16.39
N HIS A 702 15.37 13.01 15.26
CA HIS A 702 15.93 11.76 14.74
C HIS A 702 17.14 11.37 15.62
N VAL A 703 16.94 10.41 16.51
CA VAL A 703 17.88 10.10 17.60
C VAL A 703 18.73 8.86 17.34
N GLY A 704 18.45 8.11 16.27
CA GLY A 704 19.34 7.06 15.82
C GLY A 704 18.78 6.18 14.72
N ASP A 705 19.67 5.43 14.09
CA ASP A 705 19.33 4.41 13.10
C ASP A 705 19.70 3.01 13.65
N LEU A 706 18.78 2.04 13.54
CA LEU A 706 18.98 0.64 13.91
C LEU A 706 19.38 -0.15 12.66
N PRO A 707 20.66 -0.58 12.52
CA PRO A 707 21.10 -1.29 11.33
C PRO A 707 20.44 -2.67 11.27
N LEU A 708 19.93 -3.01 10.10
CA LEU A 708 19.39 -4.32 9.78
C LEU A 708 20.52 -5.28 9.43
N THR A 709 20.29 -6.57 9.66
CA THR A 709 21.17 -7.61 9.11
C THR A 709 21.15 -7.48 7.58
N LEU A 710 22.26 -7.77 6.89
CA LEU A 710 22.33 -7.74 5.42
C LEU A 710 22.34 -9.17 4.84
N PRO A 711 21.68 -9.43 3.69
CA PRO A 711 21.68 -10.75 3.10
C PRO A 711 23.07 -11.12 2.60
N ALA A 712 23.35 -12.42 2.49
CA ALA A 712 24.65 -12.90 2.02
C ALA A 712 24.95 -12.49 0.57
N GLN A 713 23.90 -12.32 -0.23
CA GLN A 713 23.97 -11.76 -1.57
C GLN A 713 23.22 -10.42 -1.57
N PRO A 714 23.80 -9.35 -2.15
CA PRO A 714 23.10 -8.08 -2.29
C PRO A 714 21.74 -8.27 -2.96
N GLY A 715 20.76 -7.50 -2.50
CA GLY A 715 19.46 -7.50 -3.14
C GLY A 715 19.55 -6.95 -4.56
N PRO A 716 18.65 -7.37 -5.46
CA PRO A 716 18.54 -6.79 -6.78
C PRO A 716 18.21 -5.30 -6.67
N SER A 717 18.71 -4.52 -7.63
CA SER A 717 18.35 -3.11 -7.72
C SER A 717 16.96 -2.99 -8.33
N CYS A 718 16.14 -2.06 -7.86
CA CYS A 718 14.85 -1.71 -8.45
C CYS A 718 14.91 -0.32 -9.09
N TYR A 719 14.10 -0.16 -10.13
CA TYR A 719 13.93 1.11 -10.79
C TYR A 719 12.95 1.93 -9.98
N LEU A 720 13.29 3.20 -9.70
CA LEU A 720 12.34 4.13 -9.14
C LEU A 720 12.42 5.44 -9.92
N GLU A 721 11.39 5.71 -10.71
CA GLU A 721 11.14 7.02 -11.31
C GLU A 721 9.99 7.66 -10.54
N GLU A 722 10.29 7.99 -9.29
CA GLU A 722 9.42 8.84 -8.50
C GLU A 722 9.86 10.29 -8.57
N HIS A 723 9.00 11.14 -8.07
CA HIS A 723 9.21 12.57 -7.88
C HIS A 723 10.27 12.84 -6.77
N VAL A 724 11.45 12.22 -6.85
CA VAL A 724 12.65 12.63 -6.12
C VAL A 724 13.27 13.75 -6.92
N TRP A 725 13.14 14.98 -6.44
CA TRP A 725 13.68 16.15 -7.12
C TRP A 725 14.87 16.70 -6.35
N ILE A 726 15.79 17.27 -7.08
CA ILE A 726 16.74 18.23 -6.53
C ILE A 726 16.37 19.60 -7.07
N GLU A 727 16.29 20.58 -6.17
CA GLU A 727 16.34 21.97 -6.58
C GLU A 727 17.79 22.42 -6.51
N LEU A 728 18.34 22.78 -7.67
CA LEU A 728 19.66 23.36 -7.75
C LEU A 728 19.53 24.84 -8.09
N PRO A 729 20.23 25.72 -7.35
CA PRO A 729 20.23 27.15 -7.66
C PRO A 729 20.55 27.40 -9.14
N GLY A 730 19.62 28.05 -9.86
CA GLY A 730 19.77 28.40 -11.27
C GLY A 730 19.44 27.31 -12.30
N MET A 731 19.18 26.06 -11.88
CA MET A 731 18.74 24.97 -12.78
C MET A 731 17.28 24.56 -12.55
N GLY A 732 16.65 25.03 -11.47
CA GLY A 732 15.27 24.71 -11.14
C GLY A 732 15.11 23.26 -10.68
N MET A 733 13.87 22.79 -10.72
CA MET A 733 13.47 21.45 -10.27
C MET A 733 13.83 20.39 -11.32
N THR A 734 14.71 19.45 -10.98
CA THR A 734 15.10 18.34 -11.86
C THR A 734 14.69 16.99 -11.25
N PRO A 735 13.92 16.13 -11.96
CA PRO A 735 13.57 14.82 -11.45
C PRO A 735 14.79 13.91 -11.53
N LEU A 736 15.01 13.09 -10.52
CA LEU A 736 16.06 12.09 -10.51
C LEU A 736 15.48 10.72 -10.87
N ARG A 737 16.01 10.11 -11.93
CA ARG A 737 15.78 8.70 -12.22
C ARG A 737 16.67 7.87 -11.33
N MET A 738 16.08 7.11 -10.42
CA MET A 738 16.84 6.52 -9.31
C MET A 738 17.17 5.05 -9.57
N ASN A 739 18.41 4.66 -9.28
CA ASN A 739 18.80 3.27 -9.12
C ASN A 739 18.79 2.92 -7.64
N LEU A 740 17.75 2.22 -7.18
CA LEU A 740 17.60 1.94 -5.76
C LEU A 740 17.99 0.51 -5.43
N ARG A 741 18.77 0.35 -4.37
CA ARG A 741 19.07 -0.96 -3.80
C ARG A 741 18.09 -1.24 -2.67
N ALA A 742 17.44 -2.40 -2.74
CA ALA A 742 16.61 -2.91 -1.66
C ALA A 742 17.23 -4.22 -1.18
N ASN A 743 18.30 -4.16 -0.37
CA ASN A 743 18.90 -5.38 0.18
C ASN A 743 17.95 -6.03 1.19
N THR A 744 17.46 -5.22 2.13
CA THR A 744 16.53 -5.67 3.17
C THR A 744 15.07 -5.43 2.78
N GLY A 745 14.78 -4.32 2.10
CA GLY A 745 13.41 -3.98 1.69
C GLY A 745 12.51 -3.74 2.90
N ALA A 746 13.02 -3.08 3.94
CA ALA A 746 12.27 -2.93 5.19
C ALA A 746 10.96 -2.17 4.96
N MET A 747 9.82 -2.79 5.31
CA MET A 747 8.50 -2.19 5.13
C MET A 747 7.71 -2.17 6.45
N GLY A 748 6.75 -3.06 6.67
CA GLY A 748 5.94 -2.99 7.87
C GLY A 748 6.72 -3.36 9.12
N LEU A 749 6.27 -2.79 10.24
CA LEU A 749 6.90 -2.98 11.53
C LEU A 749 5.86 -2.89 12.65
N VAL A 750 6.13 -3.56 13.77
CA VAL A 750 5.27 -3.50 14.96
C VAL A 750 6.13 -3.54 16.22
N ALA A 751 5.82 -2.65 17.17
CA ALA A 751 6.51 -2.58 18.44
C ALA A 751 5.68 -3.24 19.55
N THR A 752 6.36 -4.00 20.40
CA THR A 752 5.78 -4.73 21.52
C THR A 752 6.46 -4.31 22.83
N PRO A 753 5.75 -4.36 23.97
CA PRO A 753 4.35 -4.78 24.08
C PRO A 753 3.44 -3.73 23.44
N LEU A 754 2.40 -4.17 22.72
CA LEU A 754 1.53 -3.28 21.96
C LEU A 754 1.00 -2.16 22.85
N PRO A 755 0.89 -0.92 22.39
CA PRO A 755 0.31 0.14 23.21
C PRO A 755 -1.20 -0.10 23.48
N PRO A 756 -1.80 0.54 24.52
CA PRO A 756 -3.25 0.59 24.66
C PRO A 756 -3.90 1.18 23.39
N PRO A 757 -5.12 0.74 23.02
CA PRO A 757 -6.02 -0.19 23.73
C PRO A 757 -5.70 -1.68 23.57
N TRP A 758 -4.67 -2.08 22.82
CA TRP A 758 -4.34 -3.50 22.60
C TRP A 758 -3.79 -4.23 23.84
N ARG A 759 -3.61 -3.55 24.98
CA ARG A 759 -3.33 -4.20 26.27
C ARG A 759 -4.62 -4.34 27.06
N GLY A 760 -5.17 -5.55 27.10
CA GLY A 760 -6.21 -5.98 28.05
C GLY A 760 -5.59 -6.62 29.30
#